data_AF-A0A7V4HR01-F1
#
_entry.id   AF-A0A7V4HR01-F1
#
_cell.length_a   1.000
_cell.length_b   1.000
_cell.length_c   1.000
_cell.angle_alpha   90.00
_cell.angle_beta   90.00
_cell.angle_gamma   90.00
#
_symmetry.space_group_name_H-M   'P 1'
#
loop_
_entity.id
_entity.type
_entity.pdbx_description
1 polymer ?
#
loop_
_entity_poly.entity_id
_entity_poly.type
_entity_poly.pdbx_seq_one_letter_code
_entity_poly.pdbx_strand_id
1 'polypeptide(L)'
;MRFPYVMGVVCGMLLLVEEGAAVLPTSVGAEPAPTKQASVFYPAAAVARAKENAAKHRWAAAIRDNVVAAARPWMKLSDEELWQLMFSNSIKRSWMVWSNGHCPACKKPVPMYEWRAAALTRPWKMQCPHCKELFPKNDFAKFYRSGLNEQGIFEPARADRSLLFNVEHPDPNDPLHRFGVDDGEGYVEGANRWRFIGAYLIYGQWKQAIVSGASNLAAAYVVSGDPAYAHKVGVILDRVADLYPTFDFGREGVMYEGPPSHGYVSTWHDAAVEVRELAMAYDQVFEALARDASLVAFLAAKARQHKLANSKATFADVQRNIEDRIFRDTLANRRKIESNYPSTDLALTVIHAVLGWPGNREQVTGMVDAMIRRAAAVDGVTGEKGLDGYATIGPRCIADLLGWFTRADAGFVRDALRRNPQLHAMYRFHVDTWCLGHYYPRTGDTGSFAARNDHYAGVAFTRNPGVGPSAYTLMWDLCQATGDKDFARLMVAANGGRVEGIPYDLFADSPEALQQRLQSVIAEAGLEIHLPSVNKPQWCLAILRSGQGTSERALWLDYDSGFAHGHADGMNLGLFAKGLDLLPDFGYPPVQYGGWGSPRARWYMLSIAHNTVVVDGLNQRGGSGKTTLWADGDQFRAIRASAPQLIGGRQFERTAMLVDVSPTDFYVVDVFRVVGGKEHVKFVHSAFGSVTPQGLSLKPAEPFGHGAQMRNFRKDAAPPPVWSVDWAIEDHYKYLPPGKQVRFRYTELTAGAEAVFIADSWASCDIISPALFERFALPYQRSMVEAARDAGLRVVLWNPGDIRPVLRHEAALPVDAFAWEQPRKGIDVPVRMVRDVFGPDRC
;
A
#
# COMPACT_ATOMS: atom_id res chain seq x y z
N MET A 1 30.37 -22.88 -27.14
CA MET A 1 28.96 -23.08 -26.72
C MET A 1 28.86 -22.89 -25.22
N ARG A 2 28.40 -21.70 -24.82
CA ARG A 2 28.13 -21.13 -23.48
C ARG A 2 28.40 -19.63 -23.66
N PHE A 3 27.35 -18.82 -23.78
CA PHE A 3 27.48 -17.36 -23.87
C PHE A 3 27.01 -16.74 -22.56
N PRO A 4 27.86 -16.00 -21.83
CA PRO A 4 27.44 -15.21 -20.69
C PRO A 4 27.02 -13.81 -21.14
N TYR A 5 25.89 -13.32 -20.64
CA TYR A 5 25.50 -11.91 -20.75
C TYR A 5 26.12 -11.13 -19.59
N VAL A 6 27.00 -10.18 -19.93
CA VAL A 6 27.59 -9.18 -19.04
C VAL A 6 26.70 -7.93 -19.11
N MET A 7 26.13 -7.53 -17.97
CA MET A 7 25.41 -6.26 -17.83
C MET A 7 26.40 -5.22 -17.31
N GLY A 8 26.77 -4.27 -18.19
CA GLY A 8 27.73 -3.21 -17.90
C GLY A 8 27.15 -2.16 -16.96
N VAL A 9 27.82 -1.99 -15.82
CA VAL A 9 27.71 -0.87 -14.89
C VAL A 9 28.46 0.31 -15.51
N VAL A 10 27.80 1.46 -15.68
CA VAL A 10 28.50 2.73 -15.99
C VAL A 10 28.51 3.59 -14.73
N CYS A 11 29.72 3.70 -14.18
CA CYS A 11 30.15 4.54 -13.08
C CYS A 11 30.03 6.03 -13.44
N GLY A 12 29.49 6.84 -12.54
CA GLY A 12 29.57 8.30 -12.54
C GLY A 12 30.28 8.79 -11.27
N MET A 13 31.57 9.07 -11.42
CA MET A 13 32.56 9.70 -10.52
C MET A 13 32.08 10.28 -9.17
N LEU A 14 32.56 9.66 -8.08
CA LEU A 14 32.83 10.32 -6.80
C LEU A 14 34.15 11.12 -6.93
N LEU A 15 34.12 12.42 -6.64
CA LEU A 15 35.31 13.21 -6.34
C LEU A 15 35.70 12.92 -4.89
N LEU A 16 36.75 12.11 -4.73
CA LEU A 16 37.50 11.95 -3.48
C LEU A 16 38.37 13.18 -3.25
N VAL A 17 38.19 13.84 -2.12
CA VAL A 17 39.21 14.71 -1.52
C VAL A 17 39.69 13.97 -0.27
N GLU A 18 40.86 13.33 -0.39
CA GLU A 18 41.66 12.92 0.77
C GLU A 18 42.48 14.13 1.23
N GLU A 19 42.44 14.45 2.53
CA GLU A 19 43.64 14.64 3.36
C GLU A 19 43.23 15.02 4.80
N GLY A 20 43.91 14.41 5.78
CA GLY A 20 43.91 14.87 7.17
C GLY A 20 43.59 13.79 8.21
N ALA A 21 44.44 12.78 8.35
CA ALA A 21 44.42 11.86 9.47
C ALA A 21 44.66 12.60 10.80
N ALA A 22 43.62 12.79 11.60
CA ALA A 22 43.75 13.15 13.01
C ALA A 22 43.77 11.88 13.86
N VAL A 23 44.87 11.71 14.59
CA VAL A 23 45.10 10.67 15.60
C VAL A 23 43.95 10.71 16.63
N LEU A 24 43.14 9.65 16.69
CA LEU A 24 42.12 9.46 17.72
C LEU A 24 42.81 9.08 19.05
N PRO A 25 42.51 9.75 20.18
CA PRO A 25 43.04 9.35 21.47
C PRO A 25 42.40 8.05 21.95
N THR A 26 43.21 7.26 22.65
CA THR A 26 42.88 6.01 23.31
C THR A 26 41.73 6.14 24.31
N SER A 27 40.78 5.20 24.19
CA SER A 27 39.84 4.69 25.19
C SER A 27 39.52 5.60 26.39
N VAL A 28 38.53 6.46 26.21
CA VAL A 28 37.66 6.89 27.32
C VAL A 28 36.57 5.82 27.42
N GLY A 29 36.32 5.29 28.63
CA GLY A 29 35.34 4.25 28.86
C GLY A 29 34.00 4.59 28.19
N ALA A 30 33.49 3.66 27.38
CA ALA A 30 32.20 3.86 26.73
C ALA A 30 31.16 4.13 27.82
N GLU A 31 30.50 5.29 27.77
CA GLU A 31 29.32 5.53 28.59
C GLU A 31 28.35 4.36 28.40
N PRO A 32 27.73 3.86 29.49
CA PRO A 32 26.76 2.78 29.37
C PRO A 32 25.66 3.20 28.39
N ALA A 33 25.30 2.28 27.48
CA ALA A 33 24.28 2.55 26.48
C ALA A 33 23.00 3.09 27.15
N PRO A 34 22.38 4.15 26.59
CA PRO A 34 21.19 4.74 27.20
C PRO A 34 20.10 3.69 27.32
N THR A 35 19.52 3.60 28.52
CA THR A 35 18.46 2.66 28.89
C THR A 35 17.18 3.43 29.10
N LYS A 36 16.04 2.93 28.58
CA LYS A 36 14.77 3.66 28.64
C LYS A 36 14.35 3.96 30.08
N GLN A 37 13.83 5.16 30.32
CA GLN A 37 13.39 5.62 31.65
C GLN A 37 11.89 5.96 31.72
N ALA A 38 11.29 6.37 30.61
CA ALA A 38 9.87 6.73 30.54
C ALA A 38 9.36 6.63 29.09
N SER A 39 8.04 6.63 28.91
CA SER A 39 7.39 6.75 27.60
C SER A 39 7.75 8.07 26.94
N VAL A 40 8.00 8.03 25.63
CA VAL A 40 8.40 9.19 24.81
C VAL A 40 7.18 9.77 24.09
N PHE A 41 6.45 8.91 23.38
CA PHE A 41 5.35 9.33 22.51
C PHE A 41 3.99 9.31 23.21
N TYR A 42 3.92 8.74 24.42
CA TYR A 42 2.71 8.69 25.24
C TYR A 42 2.99 9.18 26.68
N PRO A 43 3.49 10.42 26.85
CA PRO A 43 3.73 10.96 28.18
C PRO A 43 2.44 11.00 29.00
N ALA A 44 2.55 10.86 30.33
CA ALA A 44 1.40 10.76 31.23
C ALA A 44 0.37 11.89 31.06
N ALA A 45 0.81 13.11 30.76
CA ALA A 45 -0.07 14.25 30.49
C ALA A 45 -0.91 14.05 29.22
N ALA A 46 -0.32 13.53 28.14
CA ALA A 46 -1.05 13.22 26.91
C ALA A 46 -2.06 12.09 27.13
N VAL A 47 -1.67 11.04 27.87
CA VAL A 47 -2.58 9.94 28.22
C VAL A 47 -3.75 10.42 29.07
N ALA A 48 -3.53 11.33 30.02
CA ALA A 48 -4.60 11.94 30.80
C ALA A 48 -5.58 12.72 29.91
N ARG A 49 -5.07 13.52 28.95
CA ARG A 49 -5.91 14.20 27.95
C ARG A 49 -6.72 13.24 27.10
N ALA A 50 -6.14 12.13 26.66
CA ALA A 50 -6.86 11.11 25.89
C ALA A 50 -8.08 10.56 26.65
N LYS A 51 -7.94 10.33 27.95
CA LYS A 51 -9.05 9.88 28.81
C LYS A 51 -10.10 10.97 29.01
N GLU A 52 -9.66 12.22 29.20
CA GLU A 52 -10.55 13.37 29.31
C GLU A 52 -11.37 13.58 28.03
N ASN A 53 -10.71 13.56 26.87
CA ASN A 53 -11.37 13.66 25.57
C ASN A 53 -12.37 12.52 25.35
N ALA A 54 -12.01 11.28 25.71
CA ALA A 54 -12.91 10.13 25.64
C ALA A 54 -14.11 10.22 26.60
N ALA A 55 -14.01 10.99 27.69
CA ALA A 55 -15.13 11.26 28.59
C ALA A 55 -16.05 12.38 28.06
N LYS A 56 -15.49 13.37 27.35
CA LYS A 56 -16.21 14.54 26.86
C LYS A 56 -16.84 14.36 25.47
N HIS A 57 -16.15 13.68 24.56
CA HIS A 57 -16.54 13.65 23.15
C HIS A 57 -16.93 12.26 22.68
N ARG A 58 -18.07 12.17 21.98
CA ARG A 58 -18.58 10.90 21.43
C ARG A 58 -17.62 10.25 20.44
N TRP A 59 -16.94 11.04 19.60
CA TRP A 59 -15.96 10.51 18.64
C TRP A 59 -14.77 9.87 19.37
N ALA A 60 -14.27 10.50 20.44
CA ALA A 60 -13.16 9.99 21.23
C ALA A 60 -13.55 8.74 22.04
N ALA A 61 -14.76 8.73 22.61
CA ALA A 61 -15.32 7.55 23.26
C ALA A 61 -15.41 6.36 22.30
N ALA A 62 -15.89 6.60 21.06
CA ALA A 62 -15.96 5.55 20.04
C ALA A 62 -14.56 5.01 19.65
N ILE A 63 -13.54 5.88 19.55
CA ILE A 63 -12.16 5.44 19.33
C ILE A 63 -11.68 4.55 20.48
N ARG A 64 -11.84 5.00 21.74
CA ARG A 64 -11.50 4.20 22.93
C ARG A 64 -12.18 2.85 22.89
N ASP A 65 -13.49 2.81 22.66
CA ASP A 65 -14.28 1.59 22.71
C ASP A 65 -13.86 0.61 21.59
N ASN A 66 -13.55 1.12 20.40
CA ASN A 66 -13.01 0.32 19.31
C ASN A 66 -11.62 -0.26 19.64
N VAL A 67 -10.73 0.53 20.23
CA VAL A 67 -9.40 0.08 20.66
C VAL A 67 -9.52 -1.01 21.73
N VAL A 68 -10.35 -0.79 22.75
CA VAL A 68 -10.61 -1.79 23.82
C VAL A 68 -11.23 -3.05 23.24
N ALA A 69 -12.20 -2.93 22.31
CA ALA A 69 -12.83 -4.07 21.66
C ALA A 69 -11.82 -4.88 20.83
N ALA A 70 -10.93 -4.21 20.10
CA ALA A 70 -9.87 -4.85 19.32
C ALA A 70 -8.93 -5.67 20.20
N ALA A 71 -8.64 -5.26 21.44
CA ALA A 71 -7.76 -6.00 22.35
C ALA A 71 -8.42 -7.23 23.02
N ARG A 72 -9.76 -7.33 23.04
CA ARG A 72 -10.49 -8.41 23.76
C ARG A 72 -10.06 -9.84 23.44
N PRO A 73 -9.75 -10.22 22.18
CA PRO A 73 -9.34 -11.59 21.88
C PRO A 73 -8.11 -12.05 22.67
N TRP A 74 -7.13 -11.17 22.86
CA TRP A 74 -5.90 -11.49 23.61
C TRP A 74 -6.11 -11.51 25.12
N MET A 75 -7.06 -10.73 25.64
CA MET A 75 -7.41 -10.78 27.06
C MET A 75 -8.00 -12.12 27.50
N LYS A 76 -8.51 -12.92 26.56
CA LYS A 76 -9.01 -14.27 26.83
C LYS A 76 -7.89 -15.31 26.94
N LEU A 77 -6.69 -15.01 26.47
CA LEU A 77 -5.54 -15.91 26.51
C LEU A 77 -4.85 -15.77 27.87
N SER A 78 -4.49 -16.90 28.45
CA SER A 78 -3.57 -16.97 29.59
C SER A 78 -2.18 -16.47 29.22
N ASP A 79 -1.37 -16.14 30.21
CA ASP A 79 0.02 -15.70 29.97
C ASP A 79 0.85 -16.85 29.38
N GLU A 80 0.51 -18.10 29.70
CA GLU A 80 1.08 -19.28 29.06
C GLU A 80 0.79 -19.31 27.56
N GLU A 81 -0.47 -19.14 27.16
CA GLU A 81 -0.87 -19.16 25.75
C GLU A 81 -0.23 -18.01 24.97
N LEU A 82 -0.12 -16.83 25.58
CA LEU A 82 0.56 -15.68 24.98
C LEU A 82 2.06 -15.92 24.81
N TRP A 83 2.71 -16.47 25.82
CA TRP A 83 4.13 -16.83 25.76
C TRP A 83 4.37 -17.90 24.68
N GLN A 84 3.46 -18.86 24.51
CA GLN A 84 3.54 -19.91 23.50
C GLN A 84 3.25 -19.43 22.06
N LEU A 85 2.82 -18.17 21.86
CA LEU A 85 2.59 -17.66 20.50
C LEU A 85 3.89 -17.58 19.69
N MET A 86 5.02 -17.24 20.31
CA MET A 86 6.29 -17.10 19.59
C MET A 86 6.83 -18.47 19.21
N PHE A 87 7.18 -18.62 17.93
CA PHE A 87 7.73 -19.84 17.34
C PHE A 87 9.23 -19.66 17.05
N SER A 88 9.93 -20.77 16.79
CA SER A 88 11.35 -20.78 16.41
C SER A 88 11.57 -20.58 14.92
N ASN A 89 12.79 -20.18 14.53
CA ASN A 89 13.21 -19.96 13.15
C ASN A 89 13.45 -21.28 12.35
N SER A 90 13.13 -22.43 12.93
CA SER A 90 13.42 -23.77 12.38
C SER A 90 12.42 -24.26 11.33
N ILE A 91 11.28 -23.59 11.18
CA ILE A 91 10.32 -23.86 10.10
C ILE A 91 10.55 -22.86 8.98
N LYS A 92 10.63 -23.35 7.74
CA LYS A 92 10.71 -22.51 6.55
C LYS A 92 9.49 -21.60 6.47
N ARG A 93 9.73 -20.30 6.34
CA ARG A 93 8.67 -19.29 6.23
C ARG A 93 8.46 -18.96 4.77
N SER A 94 7.22 -18.68 4.38
CA SER A 94 6.91 -18.36 2.99
C SER A 94 5.98 -17.18 2.92
N TRP A 95 6.29 -16.24 2.03
CA TRP A 95 5.44 -15.07 1.81
C TRP A 95 4.12 -15.39 1.10
N MET A 96 3.94 -16.62 0.64
CA MET A 96 2.73 -17.09 -0.01
C MET A 96 2.51 -18.57 0.29
N VAL A 97 1.27 -19.03 0.12
CA VAL A 97 1.03 -20.47 0.00
C VAL A 97 1.60 -20.97 -1.32
N TRP A 98 1.22 -20.29 -2.42
CA TRP A 98 1.77 -20.46 -3.76
C TRP A 98 1.47 -19.19 -4.57
N SER A 99 2.49 -18.59 -5.19
CA SER A 99 2.48 -17.24 -5.77
C SER A 99 1.36 -16.97 -6.78
N ASN A 100 1.16 -17.87 -7.74
CA ASN A 100 0.13 -17.85 -8.77
C ASN A 100 -0.71 -19.13 -8.73
N GLY A 101 -0.89 -19.66 -7.51
CA GLY A 101 -1.42 -20.98 -7.30
C GLY A 101 -2.94 -21.10 -7.39
N HIS A 102 -3.39 -22.32 -7.11
CA HIS A 102 -4.80 -22.66 -6.97
C HIS A 102 -5.05 -23.45 -5.69
N CYS A 103 -6.29 -23.60 -5.27
CA CYS A 103 -6.63 -24.48 -4.15
C CYS A 103 -6.50 -25.96 -4.59
N PRO A 104 -5.81 -26.83 -3.83
CA PRO A 104 -5.66 -28.24 -4.24
C PRO A 104 -6.99 -29.01 -4.21
N ALA A 105 -8.01 -28.56 -3.46
CA ALA A 105 -9.34 -29.17 -3.43
C ALA A 105 -10.23 -28.72 -4.59
N CYS A 106 -10.52 -27.42 -4.71
CA CYS A 106 -11.46 -26.93 -5.73
C CYS A 106 -10.81 -26.52 -7.05
N LYS A 107 -9.48 -26.59 -7.15
CA LYS A 107 -8.65 -26.23 -8.32
C LYS A 107 -8.82 -24.80 -8.85
N LYS A 108 -9.55 -23.94 -8.13
CA LYS A 108 -9.70 -22.52 -8.47
C LYS A 108 -8.44 -21.71 -8.14
N PRO A 109 -8.11 -20.69 -8.94
CA PRO A 109 -7.01 -19.78 -8.65
C PRO A 109 -7.15 -19.15 -7.25
N VAL A 110 -6.05 -19.18 -6.50
CA VAL A 110 -5.87 -18.47 -5.23
C VAL A 110 -4.45 -17.90 -5.25
N PRO A 111 -4.24 -16.78 -5.97
CA PRO A 111 -2.93 -16.13 -6.05
C PRO A 111 -2.46 -15.63 -4.69
N MET A 112 -1.22 -15.11 -4.68
CA MET A 112 -0.59 -14.49 -3.53
C MET A 112 -1.55 -13.55 -2.78
N TYR A 113 -1.50 -13.59 -1.44
CA TYR A 113 -2.33 -12.83 -0.48
C TYR A 113 -3.81 -13.23 -0.34
N GLU A 114 -4.38 -14.08 -1.21
CA GLU A 114 -5.82 -14.41 -1.11
C GLU A 114 -6.17 -15.46 -0.05
N TRP A 115 -5.19 -16.29 0.35
CA TRP A 115 -5.39 -17.28 1.41
C TRP A 115 -5.66 -16.60 2.75
N ARG A 116 -6.70 -17.06 3.46
CA ARG A 116 -7.18 -16.40 4.68
C ARG A 116 -6.66 -17.09 5.94
N ALA A 117 -5.81 -16.40 6.70
CA ALA A 117 -5.44 -16.79 8.06
C ALA A 117 -6.43 -16.19 9.09
N ALA A 118 -6.62 -16.88 10.22
CA ALA A 118 -7.29 -16.31 11.39
C ALA A 118 -6.71 -16.91 12.68
N ALA A 119 -5.50 -16.48 13.03
CA ALA A 119 -4.60 -17.19 13.95
C ALA A 119 -5.22 -17.54 15.30
N LEU A 120 -5.96 -16.61 15.91
CA LEU A 120 -6.54 -16.81 17.25
C LEU A 120 -7.74 -17.78 17.25
N THR A 121 -8.44 -17.91 16.13
CA THR A 121 -9.64 -18.77 16.03
C THR A 121 -9.38 -20.09 15.30
N ARG A 122 -8.35 -20.12 14.44
CA ARG A 122 -7.98 -21.26 13.60
C ARG A 122 -6.45 -21.35 13.55
N PRO A 123 -5.81 -21.69 14.68
CA PRO A 123 -4.37 -21.77 14.73
C PRO A 123 -3.87 -22.83 13.75
N TRP A 124 -2.74 -22.55 13.12
CA TRP A 124 -2.05 -23.41 12.15
C TRP A 124 -2.83 -23.77 10.88
N LYS A 125 -3.83 -22.95 10.49
CA LYS A 125 -4.63 -23.18 9.28
C LYS A 125 -4.72 -21.95 8.38
N MET A 126 -4.69 -22.20 7.07
CA MET A 126 -5.05 -21.30 5.99
C MET A 126 -6.36 -21.75 5.37
N GLN A 127 -7.25 -20.83 5.04
CA GLN A 127 -8.54 -21.12 4.41
C GLN A 127 -8.57 -20.68 2.95
N CYS A 128 -9.07 -21.55 2.07
CA CYS A 128 -9.37 -21.19 0.69
C CYS A 128 -10.55 -20.19 0.64
N PRO A 129 -10.42 -19.05 -0.05
CA PRO A 129 -11.51 -18.08 -0.15
C PRO A 129 -12.71 -18.61 -0.94
N HIS A 130 -12.53 -19.62 -1.80
CA HIS A 130 -13.58 -20.16 -2.67
C HIS A 130 -14.37 -21.30 -2.02
N CYS A 131 -13.73 -22.43 -1.72
CA CYS A 131 -14.41 -23.62 -1.19
C CYS A 131 -14.41 -23.70 0.35
N LYS A 132 -13.79 -22.73 1.05
CA LYS A 132 -13.72 -22.64 2.52
C LYS A 132 -12.96 -23.78 3.21
N GLU A 133 -12.39 -24.70 2.45
CA GLU A 133 -11.49 -25.75 2.93
C GLU A 133 -10.31 -25.19 3.73
N LEU A 134 -9.94 -25.95 4.77
CA LEU A 134 -8.83 -25.62 5.67
C LEU A 134 -7.62 -26.48 5.33
N PHE A 135 -6.47 -25.82 5.26
CA PHE A 135 -5.18 -26.45 5.03
C PHE A 135 -4.14 -26.00 6.05
N PRO A 136 -3.17 -26.86 6.41
CA PRO A 136 -3.05 -28.23 5.94
C PRO A 136 -4.12 -29.15 6.55
N LYS A 137 -4.23 -30.37 6.04
CA LYS A 137 -5.24 -31.35 6.46
C LYS A 137 -4.84 -32.15 7.70
N ASN A 138 -3.57 -32.16 8.08
CA ASN A 138 -3.10 -32.73 9.35
C ASN A 138 -3.28 -31.77 10.54
N ASP A 139 -3.28 -32.32 11.76
CA ASP A 139 -3.20 -31.55 13.00
C ASP A 139 -1.76 -31.06 13.23
N PHE A 140 -1.40 -29.97 12.54
CA PHE A 140 -0.06 -29.42 12.61
C PHE A 140 0.31 -28.93 14.02
N ALA A 141 -0.66 -28.50 14.83
CA ALA A 141 -0.38 -28.07 16.20
C ALA A 141 0.14 -29.24 17.07
N LYS A 142 -0.45 -30.44 16.93
CA LYS A 142 0.07 -31.65 17.60
C LYS A 142 1.43 -32.06 17.05
N PHE A 143 1.61 -32.03 15.73
CA PHE A 143 2.90 -32.33 15.10
C PHE A 143 4.01 -31.36 15.55
N TYR A 144 3.70 -30.07 15.65
CA TYR A 144 4.61 -29.05 16.16
C TYR A 144 5.01 -29.33 17.61
N ARG A 145 4.04 -29.59 18.49
CA ARG A 145 4.32 -29.85 19.90
C ARG A 145 5.17 -31.08 20.15
N SER A 146 5.02 -32.15 19.35
CA SER A 146 5.84 -33.35 19.51
C SER A 146 7.32 -33.13 19.15
N GLY A 147 7.64 -32.08 18.39
CA GLY A 147 9.01 -31.71 18.03
C GLY A 147 9.67 -30.66 18.94
N LEU A 148 9.02 -30.21 20.01
CA LEU A 148 9.59 -29.21 20.92
C LEU A 148 10.69 -29.81 21.81
N ASN A 149 11.83 -29.11 21.90
CA ASN A 149 12.90 -29.44 22.85
C ASN A 149 12.65 -28.84 24.25
N GLU A 150 13.56 -29.08 25.20
CA GLU A 150 13.44 -28.56 26.58
C GLU A 150 13.37 -27.02 26.64
N GLN A 151 13.95 -26.33 25.65
CA GLN A 151 13.95 -24.87 25.52
C GLN A 151 12.69 -24.33 24.81
N GLY A 152 11.77 -25.22 24.41
CA GLY A 152 10.58 -24.86 23.64
C GLY A 152 10.90 -24.45 22.20
N ILE A 153 12.03 -24.92 21.64
CA ILE A 153 12.41 -24.72 20.24
C ILE A 153 11.95 -25.95 19.46
N PHE A 154 11.30 -25.74 18.31
CA PHE A 154 10.86 -26.83 17.45
C PHE A 154 12.03 -27.38 16.64
N GLU A 155 12.21 -28.70 16.68
CA GLU A 155 13.21 -29.41 15.90
C GLU A 155 12.49 -30.44 15.00
N PRO A 156 12.44 -30.24 13.67
CA PRO A 156 11.68 -31.12 12.77
C PRO A 156 12.04 -32.60 12.88
N ALA A 157 13.31 -32.91 13.17
CA ALA A 157 13.80 -34.28 13.35
C ALA A 157 13.23 -35.00 14.58
N ARG A 158 12.72 -34.26 15.57
CA ARG A 158 12.08 -34.80 16.78
C ARG A 158 10.57 -34.97 16.63
N ALA A 159 9.97 -34.29 15.66
CA ALA A 159 8.53 -34.27 15.49
C ALA A 159 8.01 -35.66 15.09
N ASP A 160 6.93 -36.08 15.74
CA ASP A 160 6.30 -37.38 15.50
C ASP A 160 5.65 -37.42 14.11
N ARG A 161 6.35 -38.03 13.15
CA ARG A 161 5.90 -38.15 11.76
C ARG A 161 4.65 -39.02 11.61
N SER A 162 4.24 -39.79 12.61
CA SER A 162 2.97 -40.52 12.59
C SER A 162 1.75 -39.60 12.59
N LEU A 163 1.91 -38.32 12.96
CA LEU A 163 0.88 -37.28 12.93
C LEU A 163 0.68 -36.63 11.54
N LEU A 164 1.48 -37.01 10.54
CA LEU A 164 1.44 -36.44 9.19
C LEU A 164 0.42 -37.13 8.28
N PHE A 165 -0.86 -37.08 8.65
CA PHE A 165 -1.94 -37.61 7.82
C PHE A 165 -3.14 -36.66 7.81
N ASN A 166 -3.97 -36.78 6.79
CA ASN A 166 -5.23 -36.07 6.69
C ASN A 166 -6.19 -36.57 7.77
N VAL A 167 -6.54 -35.73 8.75
CA VAL A 167 -7.37 -36.16 9.89
C VAL A 167 -8.79 -36.56 9.49
N GLU A 168 -9.26 -36.12 8.32
CA GLU A 168 -10.55 -36.52 7.74
C GLU A 168 -10.48 -37.91 7.09
N HIS A 169 -9.27 -38.40 6.79
CA HIS A 169 -8.99 -39.69 6.13
C HIS A 169 -7.86 -40.45 6.86
N PRO A 170 -8.11 -40.94 8.09
CA PRO A 170 -7.07 -41.51 8.95
C PRO A 170 -6.56 -42.90 8.51
N ASP A 171 -7.33 -43.65 7.71
CA ASP A 171 -6.91 -44.96 7.20
C ASP A 171 -5.69 -44.80 6.26
N PRO A 172 -4.54 -45.45 6.53
CA PRO A 172 -3.37 -45.41 5.67
C PRO A 172 -3.62 -45.88 4.22
N ASN A 173 -4.69 -46.64 3.99
CA ASN A 173 -5.07 -47.14 2.67
C ASN A 173 -6.02 -46.20 1.91
N ASP A 174 -6.54 -45.15 2.56
CA ASP A 174 -7.37 -44.15 1.88
C ASP A 174 -6.50 -43.32 0.91
N PRO A 175 -6.88 -43.16 -0.36
CA PRO A 175 -6.11 -42.36 -1.32
C PRO A 175 -5.93 -40.89 -0.91
N LEU A 176 -6.80 -40.36 -0.04
CA LEU A 176 -6.75 -39.00 0.50
C LEU A 176 -5.97 -38.89 1.81
N HIS A 177 -5.41 -40.00 2.33
CA HIS A 177 -4.64 -40.01 3.57
C HIS A 177 -3.48 -39.00 3.60
N ARG A 178 -2.85 -38.75 2.45
CA ARG A 178 -1.74 -37.77 2.31
C ARG A 178 -2.17 -36.45 1.67
N PHE A 179 -3.43 -36.32 1.25
CA PHE A 179 -3.92 -35.12 0.59
C PHE A 179 -3.87 -33.91 1.54
N GLY A 180 -3.28 -32.81 1.07
CA GLY A 180 -3.20 -31.55 1.83
C GLY A 180 -2.35 -31.60 3.10
N VAL A 181 -1.58 -32.67 3.34
CA VAL A 181 -0.70 -32.80 4.51
C VAL A 181 0.55 -31.94 4.35
N ASP A 182 0.88 -31.15 5.38
CA ASP A 182 2.05 -30.27 5.42
C ASP A 182 2.88 -30.61 6.66
N ASP A 183 4.17 -30.84 6.48
CA ASP A 183 5.15 -31.16 7.52
C ASP A 183 6.01 -29.95 7.92
N GLY A 184 5.66 -28.76 7.45
CA GLY A 184 6.39 -27.50 7.64
C GLY A 184 7.08 -27.03 6.37
N GLU A 185 7.26 -27.91 5.38
CA GLU A 185 7.87 -27.58 4.09
C GLU A 185 6.85 -27.43 2.95
N GLY A 186 5.56 -27.60 3.24
CA GLY A 186 4.47 -27.50 2.28
C GLY A 186 4.00 -28.84 1.73
N TYR A 187 2.71 -28.91 1.40
CA TYR A 187 2.08 -30.04 0.69
C TYR A 187 2.57 -30.09 -0.76
N VAL A 188 2.84 -31.28 -1.31
CA VAL A 188 3.32 -31.47 -2.69
C VAL A 188 2.37 -32.37 -3.47
N GLU A 189 2.03 -31.95 -4.67
CA GLU A 189 1.28 -32.74 -5.66
C GLU A 189 1.90 -32.48 -7.05
N GLY A 190 2.53 -33.52 -7.63
CA GLY A 190 3.29 -33.38 -8.87
C GLY A 190 4.46 -32.38 -8.72
N ALA A 191 4.51 -31.38 -9.61
CA ALA A 191 5.52 -30.32 -9.57
C ALA A 191 5.14 -29.14 -8.65
N ASN A 192 3.93 -29.13 -8.09
CA ASN A 192 3.40 -28.02 -7.33
C ASN A 192 3.62 -28.21 -5.83
N ARG A 193 3.84 -27.10 -5.11
CA ARG A 193 4.02 -27.09 -3.66
C ARG A 193 3.22 -25.96 -3.02
N TRP A 194 2.42 -26.30 -2.00
CA TRP A 194 1.60 -25.38 -1.23
C TRP A 194 2.16 -25.23 0.18
N ARG A 195 2.72 -24.05 0.50
CA ARG A 195 3.35 -23.75 1.80
C ARG A 195 2.35 -23.16 2.77
N PHE A 196 1.37 -23.97 3.18
CA PHE A 196 0.30 -23.51 4.07
C PHE A 196 0.85 -23.03 5.42
N ILE A 197 1.73 -23.83 6.04
CA ILE A 197 2.33 -23.48 7.32
C ILE A 197 3.31 -22.32 7.17
N GLY A 198 4.15 -22.33 6.13
CA GLY A 198 5.10 -21.24 5.88
C GLY A 198 4.41 -19.87 5.74
N ALA A 199 3.26 -19.81 5.06
CA ALA A 199 2.45 -18.60 4.94
C ALA A 199 1.70 -18.25 6.24
N TYR A 200 1.14 -19.27 6.91
CA TYR A 200 0.46 -19.08 8.20
C TYR A 200 1.38 -18.45 9.25
N LEU A 201 2.65 -18.87 9.33
CA LEU A 201 3.61 -18.34 10.30
C LEU A 201 3.84 -16.83 10.13
N ILE A 202 3.82 -16.31 8.90
CA ILE A 202 3.96 -14.87 8.65
C ILE A 202 2.64 -14.14 8.91
N TYR A 203 1.57 -14.50 8.18
CA TYR A 203 0.34 -13.69 8.20
C TYR A 203 -0.55 -13.97 9.40
N GLY A 204 -0.63 -15.23 9.82
CA GLY A 204 -1.38 -15.64 10.99
C GLY A 204 -0.58 -15.43 12.26
N GLN A 205 0.48 -16.20 12.45
CA GLN A 205 1.17 -16.25 13.74
C GLN A 205 1.90 -14.94 14.06
N TRP A 206 2.77 -14.47 13.17
CA TRP A 206 3.57 -13.28 13.41
C TRP A 206 2.74 -11.99 13.34
N LYS A 207 2.13 -11.69 12.19
CA LYS A 207 1.43 -10.41 11.98
C LYS A 207 0.13 -10.32 12.77
N GLN A 208 -0.79 -11.30 12.62
CA GLN A 208 -2.07 -11.25 13.32
C GLN A 208 -1.92 -11.52 14.82
N ALA A 209 -1.28 -12.61 15.26
CA ALA A 209 -1.32 -12.97 16.68
C ALA A 209 -0.30 -12.20 17.55
N ILE A 210 0.93 -12.02 17.08
CA ILE A 210 2.03 -11.44 17.89
C ILE A 210 2.09 -9.92 17.75
N VAL A 211 2.37 -9.41 16.55
CA VAL A 211 2.58 -7.98 16.31
C VAL A 211 1.29 -7.20 16.57
N SER A 212 0.16 -7.61 15.98
CA SER A 212 -1.13 -6.94 16.26
C SER A 212 -1.58 -7.13 17.71
N GLY A 213 -1.18 -8.23 18.37
CA GLY A 213 -1.44 -8.46 19.78
C GLY A 213 -0.75 -7.44 20.67
N ALA A 214 0.56 -7.27 20.48
CA ALA A 214 1.35 -6.25 21.17
C ALA A 214 0.77 -4.84 20.94
N SER A 215 0.47 -4.50 19.68
CA SER A 215 -0.07 -3.19 19.31
C SER A 215 -1.46 -2.91 19.90
N ASN A 216 -2.40 -3.86 19.79
CA ASN A 216 -3.79 -3.67 20.27
C ASN A 216 -3.86 -3.63 21.80
N LEU A 217 -3.14 -4.52 22.49
CA LEU A 217 -3.08 -4.52 23.95
C LEU A 217 -2.42 -3.22 24.46
N ALA A 218 -1.31 -2.77 23.86
CA ALA A 218 -0.66 -1.53 24.24
C ALA A 218 -1.57 -0.31 24.05
N ALA A 219 -2.27 -0.23 22.90
CA ALA A 219 -3.24 0.84 22.64
C ALA A 219 -4.40 0.82 23.65
N ALA A 220 -4.90 -0.36 24.02
CA ALA A 220 -5.95 -0.51 25.04
C ALA A 220 -5.46 -0.06 26.42
N TYR A 221 -4.21 -0.33 26.79
CA TYR A 221 -3.60 0.21 28.01
C TYR A 221 -3.60 1.74 28.00
N VAL A 222 -3.19 2.39 26.90
CA VAL A 222 -3.16 3.85 26.80
C VAL A 222 -4.53 4.47 27.08
N VAL A 223 -5.60 3.95 26.46
CA VAL A 223 -6.93 4.57 26.56
C VAL A 223 -7.72 4.17 27.82
N SER A 224 -7.38 3.05 28.46
CA SER A 224 -8.07 2.56 29.67
C SER A 224 -7.29 2.82 30.96
N GLY A 225 -5.96 2.68 30.92
CA GLY A 225 -5.09 2.59 32.09
C GLY A 225 -5.12 1.26 32.82
N ASP A 226 -5.79 0.22 32.30
CA ASP A 226 -5.84 -1.09 32.94
C ASP A 226 -4.49 -1.83 32.77
N PRO A 227 -3.74 -2.08 33.88
CA PRO A 227 -2.42 -2.69 33.82
C PRO A 227 -2.44 -4.13 33.28
N ALA A 228 -3.58 -4.82 33.27
CA ALA A 228 -3.66 -6.17 32.72
C ALA A 228 -3.33 -6.22 31.21
N TYR A 229 -3.64 -5.15 30.47
CA TYR A 229 -3.21 -5.01 29.08
C TYR A 229 -1.69 -4.90 28.97
N ALA A 230 -1.06 -4.04 29.77
CA ALA A 230 0.38 -3.84 29.79
C ALA A 230 1.13 -5.13 30.16
N HIS A 231 0.65 -5.85 31.18
CA HIS A 231 1.19 -7.15 31.58
C HIS A 231 1.33 -8.10 30.38
N LYS A 232 0.24 -8.26 29.63
CA LYS A 232 0.20 -9.16 28.46
C LYS A 232 1.08 -8.72 27.31
N VAL A 233 1.26 -7.41 27.11
CA VAL A 233 2.27 -6.88 26.18
C VAL A 233 3.66 -7.29 26.63
N GLY A 234 3.96 -7.19 27.92
CA GLY A 234 5.24 -7.62 28.51
C GLY A 234 5.55 -9.09 28.24
N VAL A 235 4.56 -9.98 28.40
CA VAL A 235 4.69 -11.42 28.08
C VAL A 235 5.06 -11.64 26.61
N ILE A 236 4.38 -10.96 25.69
CA ILE A 236 4.63 -11.07 24.25
C ILE A 236 6.03 -10.54 23.91
N LEU A 237 6.35 -9.30 24.30
CA LEU A 237 7.60 -8.64 23.91
C LEU A 237 8.83 -9.36 24.44
N ASP A 238 8.81 -9.80 25.70
CA ASP A 238 9.93 -10.53 26.29
C ASP A 238 10.17 -11.87 25.58
N ARG A 239 9.09 -12.58 25.21
CA ARG A 239 9.23 -13.84 24.48
C ARG A 239 9.63 -13.66 23.03
N VAL A 240 9.21 -12.57 22.38
CA VAL A 240 9.77 -12.16 21.07
C VAL A 240 11.27 -11.94 21.21
N ALA A 241 11.72 -11.21 22.22
CA ALA A 241 13.13 -10.90 22.45
C ALA A 241 14.02 -12.14 22.64
N ASP A 242 13.51 -13.22 23.25
CA ASP A 242 14.24 -14.47 23.38
C ASP A 242 14.71 -15.03 22.01
N LEU A 243 13.88 -14.91 20.98
CA LEU A 243 14.05 -15.60 19.70
C LEU A 243 14.36 -14.66 18.52
N TYR A 244 13.99 -13.38 18.59
CA TYR A 244 14.07 -12.44 17.47
C TYR A 244 15.45 -12.40 16.76
N PRO A 245 16.60 -12.34 17.47
CA PRO A 245 17.92 -12.34 16.83
C PRO A 245 18.23 -13.59 16.00
N THR A 246 17.58 -14.72 16.28
CA THR A 246 17.85 -15.98 15.56
C THR A 246 17.21 -16.00 14.18
N PHE A 247 16.24 -15.13 13.92
CA PHE A 247 15.53 -15.10 12.63
C PHE A 247 16.34 -14.44 11.52
N ASP A 248 16.42 -15.12 10.38
CA ASP A 248 16.97 -14.59 9.14
C ASP A 248 16.09 -15.04 7.96
N PHE A 249 15.14 -14.19 7.56
CA PHE A 249 14.26 -14.50 6.43
C PHE A 249 15.03 -14.64 5.12
N GLY A 250 16.17 -13.95 4.95
CA GLY A 250 16.99 -14.07 3.75
C GLY A 250 17.52 -15.49 3.54
N ARG A 251 17.81 -16.20 4.64
CA ARG A 251 18.31 -17.58 4.62
C ARG A 251 17.21 -18.64 4.68
N GLU A 252 16.12 -18.33 5.38
CA GLU A 252 15.11 -19.32 5.78
C GLU A 252 13.78 -19.15 5.04
N GLY A 253 13.59 -18.05 4.31
CA GLY A 253 12.34 -17.69 3.68
C GLY A 253 12.19 -18.19 2.24
N VAL A 254 10.99 -18.00 1.68
CA VAL A 254 10.66 -18.19 0.26
C VAL A 254 9.83 -17.00 -0.22
N MET A 255 10.18 -16.47 -1.38
CA MET A 255 9.54 -15.29 -1.99
C MET A 255 9.41 -15.50 -3.51
N TYR A 256 8.19 -15.39 -4.04
CA TYR A 256 7.87 -15.58 -5.47
C TYR A 256 8.36 -16.93 -6.03
N GLU A 257 8.20 -18.01 -5.25
CA GLU A 257 8.75 -19.36 -5.54
C GLU A 257 10.29 -19.44 -5.67
N GLY A 258 11.00 -18.36 -5.28
CA GLY A 258 12.45 -18.28 -5.26
C GLY A 258 13.02 -17.87 -3.90
N PRO A 259 14.35 -17.66 -3.83
CA PRO A 259 15.00 -17.17 -2.62
C PRO A 259 14.60 -15.70 -2.34
N PRO A 260 14.36 -15.34 -1.07
CA PRO A 260 14.15 -13.96 -0.65
C PRO A 260 15.47 -13.19 -0.54
N SER A 261 15.38 -11.87 -0.32
CA SER A 261 16.56 -11.00 -0.17
C SER A 261 17.10 -10.99 1.27
N HIS A 262 16.35 -10.42 2.21
CA HIS A 262 16.67 -10.29 3.64
C HIS A 262 15.37 -10.11 4.45
N GLY A 263 15.48 -10.13 5.78
CA GLY A 263 14.36 -9.95 6.71
C GLY A 263 14.62 -10.59 8.08
N TYR A 264 13.76 -10.28 9.05
CA TYR A 264 13.71 -10.97 10.35
C TYR A 264 12.72 -12.13 10.29
N VAL A 265 11.55 -12.02 10.95
CA VAL A 265 10.48 -13.02 10.95
C VAL A 265 9.71 -12.99 9.63
N SER A 266 9.57 -11.81 9.04
CA SER A 266 9.07 -11.61 7.68
C SER A 266 10.17 -11.02 6.78
N THR A 267 9.81 -10.73 5.53
CA THR A 267 10.70 -10.07 4.58
C THR A 267 11.01 -8.60 4.96
N TRP A 268 12.13 -8.09 4.48
CA TRP A 268 12.71 -6.80 4.84
C TRP A 268 11.79 -5.59 4.84
N HIS A 269 10.86 -5.49 3.88
CA HIS A 269 10.01 -4.30 3.77
C HIS A 269 9.01 -4.22 4.91
N ASP A 270 8.44 -5.37 5.31
CA ASP A 270 7.49 -5.46 6.40
C ASP A 270 8.19 -5.55 7.76
N ALA A 271 9.38 -6.15 7.83
CA ALA A 271 10.16 -6.22 9.06
C ALA A 271 10.45 -4.82 9.66
N ALA A 272 10.61 -3.79 8.82
CA ALA A 272 10.75 -2.41 9.26
C ALA A 272 9.48 -1.86 9.96
N VAL A 273 8.30 -2.20 9.43
CA VAL A 273 7.00 -1.81 10.00
C VAL A 273 6.75 -2.58 11.30
N GLU A 274 6.98 -3.88 11.28
CA GLU A 274 6.76 -4.78 12.41
C GLU A 274 7.60 -4.37 13.63
N VAL A 275 8.92 -4.13 13.45
CA VAL A 275 9.78 -3.71 14.57
C VAL A 275 9.42 -2.32 15.11
N ARG A 276 8.98 -1.41 14.25
CA ARG A 276 8.48 -0.09 14.66
C ARG A 276 7.22 -0.23 15.51
N GLU A 277 6.29 -1.10 15.14
CA GLU A 277 5.10 -1.39 15.93
C GLU A 277 5.44 -1.99 17.30
N LEU A 278 6.40 -2.91 17.37
CA LEU A 278 6.89 -3.46 18.64
C LEU A 278 7.55 -2.37 19.51
N ALA A 279 8.33 -1.47 18.92
CA ALA A 279 8.94 -0.34 19.64
C ALA A 279 7.88 0.63 20.19
N MET A 280 6.85 0.93 19.40
CA MET A 280 5.72 1.76 19.82
C MET A 280 4.87 1.08 20.90
N ALA A 281 4.66 -0.24 20.82
CA ALA A 281 3.96 -0.99 21.87
C ALA A 281 4.74 -0.96 23.18
N TYR A 282 6.07 -1.17 23.13
CA TYR A 282 6.95 -1.06 24.29
C TYR A 282 6.93 0.34 24.91
N ASP A 283 6.98 1.40 24.07
CA ASP A 283 6.91 2.79 24.53
C ASP A 283 5.61 3.12 25.28
N GLN A 284 4.49 2.54 24.85
CA GLN A 284 3.17 2.78 25.44
C GLN A 284 3.01 2.16 26.83
N VAL A 285 3.64 1.01 27.11
CA VAL A 285 3.42 0.23 28.34
C VAL A 285 4.56 0.30 29.34
N PHE A 286 5.68 0.96 28.98
CA PHE A 286 6.94 0.89 29.70
C PHE A 286 6.82 1.09 31.23
N GLU A 287 6.16 2.16 31.67
CA GLU A 287 6.03 2.49 33.09
C GLU A 287 5.18 1.45 33.86
N ALA A 288 4.21 0.82 33.20
CA ALA A 288 3.42 -0.24 33.81
C ALA A 288 4.25 -1.52 33.94
N LEU A 289 5.03 -1.88 32.92
CA LEU A 289 5.94 -3.02 33.00
C LEU A 289 6.96 -2.87 34.14
N ALA A 290 7.50 -1.67 34.33
CA ALA A 290 8.48 -1.37 35.37
C ALA A 290 7.96 -1.61 36.80
N ARG A 291 6.64 -1.62 36.98
CA ARG A 291 5.97 -1.82 38.28
C ARG A 291 5.32 -3.19 38.42
N ASP A 292 5.41 -4.03 37.39
CA ASP A 292 4.71 -5.31 37.34
C ASP A 292 5.58 -6.46 37.89
N ALA A 293 5.52 -6.64 39.21
CA ALA A 293 6.20 -7.74 39.88
C ALA A 293 5.67 -9.13 39.46
N SER A 294 4.40 -9.21 39.04
CA SER A 294 3.77 -10.48 38.64
C SER A 294 4.30 -10.96 37.28
N LEU A 295 4.54 -10.03 36.35
CA LEU A 295 5.19 -10.29 35.08
C LEU A 295 6.60 -10.85 35.30
N VAL A 296 7.41 -10.18 36.13
CA VAL A 296 8.77 -10.63 36.44
C VAL A 296 8.76 -12.04 37.05
N ALA A 297 7.85 -12.32 37.99
CA ALA A 297 7.72 -13.64 38.59
C ALA A 297 7.37 -14.73 37.56
N PHE A 298 6.42 -14.45 36.67
CA PHE A 298 6.03 -15.36 35.58
C PHE A 298 7.21 -15.63 34.63
N LEU A 299 7.86 -14.57 34.16
CA LEU A 299 8.97 -14.68 33.20
C LEU A 299 10.21 -15.36 33.80
N ALA A 300 10.52 -15.11 35.08
CA ALA A 300 11.61 -15.81 35.79
C ALA A 300 11.31 -17.30 35.91
N ALA A 301 10.05 -17.69 36.16
CA ALA A 301 9.65 -19.09 36.17
C ALA A 301 9.82 -19.73 34.79
N LYS A 302 9.45 -19.03 33.71
CA LYS A 302 9.67 -19.49 32.33
C LYS A 302 11.14 -19.64 31.99
N ALA A 303 11.96 -18.69 32.39
CA ALA A 303 13.42 -18.74 32.19
C ALA A 303 14.03 -19.99 32.85
N ARG A 304 13.65 -20.29 34.10
CA ARG A 304 14.10 -21.51 34.79
C ARG A 304 13.58 -22.78 34.14
N GLN A 305 12.28 -22.83 33.82
CA GLN A 305 11.63 -24.00 33.21
C GLN A 305 12.30 -24.39 31.88
N HIS A 306 12.60 -23.39 31.04
CA HIS A 306 13.15 -23.59 29.70
C HIS A 306 14.67 -23.40 29.61
N LYS A 307 15.35 -23.24 30.75
CA LYS A 307 16.81 -23.03 30.84
C LYS A 307 17.29 -21.90 29.90
N LEU A 308 16.56 -20.79 29.88
CA LEU A 308 16.89 -19.63 29.05
C LEU A 308 18.14 -18.94 29.60
N ALA A 309 18.96 -18.38 28.70
CA ALA A 309 20.21 -17.71 29.09
C ALA A 309 19.96 -16.44 29.94
N ASN A 310 18.86 -15.74 29.69
CA ASN A 310 18.43 -14.62 30.52
C ASN A 310 17.56 -15.11 31.68
N SER A 311 17.98 -14.83 32.92
CA SER A 311 17.32 -15.29 34.15
C SER A 311 16.00 -14.58 34.45
N LYS A 312 15.78 -13.37 33.90
CA LYS A 312 14.58 -12.53 34.08
C LYS A 312 14.24 -12.30 35.57
N ALA A 313 15.27 -12.25 36.43
CA ALA A 313 15.10 -12.17 37.89
C ALA A 313 14.58 -10.80 38.37
N THR A 314 14.82 -9.75 37.58
CA THR A 314 14.41 -8.38 37.84
C THR A 314 13.77 -7.75 36.61
N PHE A 315 13.03 -6.64 36.79
CA PHE A 315 12.57 -5.87 35.64
C PHE A 315 13.73 -5.39 34.76
N ALA A 316 14.89 -5.05 35.35
CA ALA A 316 16.07 -4.67 34.60
C ALA A 316 16.56 -5.79 33.65
N ASP A 317 16.38 -7.07 34.02
CA ASP A 317 16.70 -8.21 33.14
C ASP A 317 15.71 -8.35 31.98
N VAL A 318 14.42 -8.11 32.23
CA VAL A 318 13.37 -8.11 31.20
C VAL A 318 13.55 -6.94 30.24
N GLN A 319 13.78 -5.73 30.78
CA GLN A 319 14.09 -4.53 30.03
C GLN A 319 15.30 -4.74 29.12
N ARG A 320 16.39 -5.26 29.67
CA ARG A 320 17.61 -5.57 28.90
C ARG A 320 17.34 -6.60 27.81
N ASN A 321 16.52 -7.63 28.07
CA ASN A 321 16.12 -8.61 27.06
C ASN A 321 15.51 -7.91 25.84
N ILE A 322 14.46 -7.12 26.09
CA ILE A 322 13.66 -6.46 25.05
C ILE A 322 14.53 -5.46 24.29
N GLU A 323 15.22 -4.57 25.01
CA GLU A 323 15.99 -3.50 24.39
C GLU A 323 17.20 -4.02 23.62
N ASP A 324 17.96 -4.98 24.16
CA ASP A 324 19.16 -5.48 23.48
C ASP A 324 18.79 -6.38 22.29
N ARG A 325 17.82 -7.29 22.48
CA ARG A 325 17.59 -8.37 21.52
C ARG A 325 16.52 -8.09 20.48
N ILE A 326 15.72 -7.03 20.64
CA ILE A 326 14.84 -6.53 19.58
C ILE A 326 15.45 -5.27 18.99
N PHE A 327 15.64 -4.23 19.81
CA PHE A 327 15.92 -2.89 19.30
C PHE A 327 17.38 -2.69 18.94
N ARG A 328 18.33 -2.95 19.86
CA ARG A 328 19.76 -2.80 19.57
C ARG A 328 20.25 -3.83 18.55
N ASP A 329 19.70 -5.06 18.57
CA ASP A 329 19.93 -6.04 17.51
C ASP A 329 19.48 -5.51 16.14
N THR A 330 18.31 -4.87 16.06
CA THR A 330 17.83 -4.23 14.83
C THR A 330 18.74 -3.09 14.36
N LEU A 331 19.19 -2.23 15.29
CA LEU A 331 20.15 -1.16 14.97
C LEU A 331 21.47 -1.73 14.41
N ALA A 332 21.96 -2.84 14.97
CA ALA A 332 23.17 -3.52 14.51
C ALA A 332 22.97 -4.26 13.17
N ASN A 333 21.73 -4.63 12.83
CA ASN A 333 21.39 -5.42 11.65
C ASN A 333 20.47 -4.67 10.68
N ARG A 334 20.75 -3.37 10.41
CA ARG A 334 19.93 -2.51 9.52
C ARG A 334 19.48 -3.19 8.23
N ARG A 335 20.33 -3.99 7.59
CA ARG A 335 20.01 -4.72 6.34
C ARG A 335 18.74 -5.57 6.47
N LYS A 336 18.46 -6.16 7.63
CA LYS A 336 17.26 -7.00 7.83
C LYS A 336 15.94 -6.21 7.77
N ILE A 337 15.99 -4.89 7.83
CA ILE A 337 14.81 -4.00 7.79
C ILE A 337 14.92 -2.91 6.70
N GLU A 338 15.76 -3.12 5.68
CA GLU A 338 16.00 -2.14 4.63
C GLU A 338 14.84 -2.08 3.63
N SER A 339 13.90 -1.15 3.85
CA SER A 339 12.59 -0.93 3.23
C SER A 339 12.57 0.29 2.29
N ASN A 340 11.47 0.51 1.57
CA ASN A 340 11.27 1.71 0.74
C ASN A 340 11.46 2.96 1.59
N TYR A 341 12.25 3.91 1.09
CA TYR A 341 12.59 5.11 1.83
C TYR A 341 11.34 5.97 2.09
N PRO A 342 11.14 6.54 3.29
CA PRO A 342 12.03 6.51 4.46
C PRO A 342 11.64 5.48 5.54
N SER A 343 10.97 4.38 5.20
CA SER A 343 10.41 3.44 6.19
C SER A 343 11.44 2.86 7.15
N THR A 344 12.66 2.55 6.67
CA THR A 344 13.77 2.10 7.54
C THR A 344 14.23 3.20 8.47
N ASP A 345 14.49 4.39 7.92
CA ASP A 345 14.96 5.56 8.66
C ASP A 345 13.95 5.95 9.75
N LEU A 346 12.65 5.84 9.46
CA LEU A 346 11.57 6.03 10.42
C LEU A 346 11.67 5.01 11.56
N ALA A 347 11.79 3.71 11.26
CA ALA A 347 11.90 2.67 12.29
C ALA A 347 13.14 2.87 13.18
N LEU A 348 14.29 3.19 12.59
CA LEU A 348 15.52 3.48 13.33
C LEU A 348 15.38 4.73 14.21
N THR A 349 14.78 5.80 13.69
CA THR A 349 14.53 7.05 14.43
C THR A 349 13.63 6.79 15.65
N VAL A 350 12.55 6.02 15.47
CA VAL A 350 11.66 5.60 16.56
C VAL A 350 12.42 4.79 17.60
N ILE A 351 13.22 3.80 17.19
CA ILE A 351 14.04 2.99 18.11
C ILE A 351 15.00 3.87 18.92
N HIS A 352 15.74 4.78 18.27
CA HIS A 352 16.65 5.69 18.96
C HIS A 352 15.91 6.59 19.96
N ALA A 353 14.73 7.11 19.59
CA ALA A 353 13.91 7.91 20.50
C ALA A 353 13.45 7.06 21.70
N VAL A 354 12.88 5.88 21.46
CA VAL A 354 12.37 4.99 22.52
C VAL A 354 13.45 4.61 23.54
N LEU A 355 14.69 4.37 23.10
CA LEU A 355 15.79 3.96 23.97
C LEU A 355 16.44 5.11 24.75
N GLY A 356 16.56 6.31 24.14
CA GLY A 356 17.45 7.35 24.64
C GLY A 356 16.83 8.72 24.92
N TRP A 357 15.57 8.95 24.58
CA TRP A 357 14.95 10.26 24.77
C TRP A 357 14.66 10.53 26.26
N PRO A 358 14.85 11.76 26.77
CA PRO A 358 15.28 12.98 26.05
C PRO A 358 16.80 13.17 25.94
N GLY A 359 17.61 12.27 26.52
CA GLY A 359 19.07 12.40 26.57
C GLY A 359 19.76 12.47 25.20
N ASN A 360 19.16 11.86 24.17
CA ASN A 360 19.65 11.90 22.78
C ASN A 360 18.82 12.80 21.85
N ARG A 361 18.13 13.81 22.40
CA ARG A 361 17.23 14.69 21.64
C ARG A 361 17.87 15.33 20.41
N GLU A 362 19.11 15.79 20.52
CA GLU A 362 19.82 16.40 19.38
C GLU A 362 20.03 15.39 18.24
N GLN A 363 20.49 14.18 18.56
CA GLN A 363 20.67 13.09 17.60
C GLN A 363 19.35 12.77 16.87
N VAL A 364 18.28 12.52 17.63
CA VAL A 364 16.98 12.15 17.09
C VAL A 364 16.41 13.28 16.22
N THR A 365 16.54 14.53 16.68
CA THR A 365 16.11 15.70 15.90
C THR A 365 16.89 15.82 14.59
N GLY A 366 18.21 15.59 14.61
CA GLY A 366 19.05 15.56 13.41
C GLY A 366 18.63 14.46 12.43
N MET A 367 18.26 13.29 12.92
CA MET A 367 17.72 12.20 12.09
C MET A 367 16.39 12.60 11.44
N VAL A 368 15.46 13.21 12.20
CA VAL A 368 14.18 13.72 11.66
C VAL A 368 14.43 14.73 10.55
N ASP A 369 15.30 15.72 10.79
CA ASP A 369 15.59 16.78 9.82
C ASP A 369 16.27 16.22 8.56
N ALA A 370 17.21 15.28 8.70
CA ALA A 370 17.85 14.61 7.56
C ALA A 370 16.82 13.83 6.73
N MET A 371 15.87 13.17 7.40
CA MET A 371 14.82 12.42 6.75
C MET A 371 13.85 13.35 6.00
N ILE A 372 13.43 14.47 6.60
CA ILE A 372 12.58 15.47 5.92
C ILE A 372 13.29 16.03 4.68
N ARG A 373 14.57 16.41 4.78
CA ARG A 373 15.34 16.94 3.64
C ARG A 373 15.38 15.97 2.47
N ARG A 374 15.67 14.69 2.70
CA ARG A 374 15.72 13.70 1.64
C ARG A 374 14.33 13.30 1.14
N ALA A 375 13.33 13.24 2.02
CA ALA A 375 11.94 12.95 1.65
C ALA A 375 11.29 14.05 0.81
N ALA A 376 11.82 15.28 0.82
CA ALA A 376 11.33 16.41 0.04
C ALA A 376 12.30 16.89 -1.04
N ALA A 377 13.34 16.12 -1.37
CA ALA A 377 14.44 16.55 -2.22
C ALA A 377 14.04 16.82 -3.68
N VAL A 378 12.92 16.27 -4.15
CA VAL A 378 12.45 16.34 -5.54
C VAL A 378 11.05 16.94 -5.54
N ASP A 379 10.96 18.26 -5.76
CA ASP A 379 9.71 19.04 -5.78
C ASP A 379 8.78 18.83 -4.57
N GLY A 380 9.37 18.51 -3.41
CA GLY A 380 8.62 18.21 -2.17
C GLY A 380 8.46 16.73 -1.86
N VAL A 381 8.79 15.82 -2.78
CA VAL A 381 8.77 14.36 -2.53
C VAL A 381 10.16 13.74 -2.75
N THR A 382 10.26 12.40 -2.66
CA THR A 382 11.52 11.66 -2.79
C THR A 382 12.02 11.57 -4.24
N GLY A 383 11.12 11.75 -5.21
CA GLY A 383 11.36 11.47 -6.62
C GLY A 383 11.03 10.03 -7.03
N GLU A 384 10.61 9.18 -6.09
CA GLU A 384 10.06 7.85 -6.41
C GLU A 384 8.78 8.02 -7.24
N LYS A 385 8.63 7.20 -8.28
CA LYS A 385 7.48 7.24 -9.20
C LYS A 385 6.28 6.50 -8.62
N GLY A 386 5.13 6.54 -9.29
CA GLY A 386 3.86 6.14 -8.69
C GLY A 386 3.28 7.29 -7.86
N LEU A 387 2.73 8.29 -8.56
CA LEU A 387 2.40 9.61 -8.01
C LEU A 387 1.50 9.57 -6.76
N ASP A 388 0.42 8.81 -6.79
CA ASP A 388 -0.48 8.63 -5.63
C ASP A 388 -0.31 7.27 -4.93
N GLY A 389 0.80 6.58 -5.26
CA GLY A 389 1.22 5.29 -4.72
C GLY A 389 2.52 5.45 -3.94
N TYR A 390 3.65 5.03 -4.51
CA TYR A 390 4.95 5.05 -3.84
C TYR A 390 5.45 6.46 -3.46
N ALA A 391 5.15 7.50 -4.24
CA ALA A 391 5.52 8.88 -3.90
C ALA A 391 4.87 9.38 -2.59
N THR A 392 3.82 8.70 -2.11
CA THR A 392 3.14 9.02 -0.85
C THR A 392 3.86 8.47 0.39
N ILE A 393 4.79 7.51 0.24
CA ILE A 393 5.47 6.85 1.36
C ILE A 393 6.23 7.87 2.21
N GLY A 394 6.97 8.78 1.55
CA GLY A 394 7.68 9.89 2.21
C GLY A 394 6.76 10.76 3.06
N PRO A 395 5.80 11.48 2.44
CA PRO A 395 4.84 12.32 3.16
C PRO A 395 4.12 11.62 4.32
N ARG A 396 3.68 10.37 4.14
CA ARG A 396 2.98 9.61 5.19
C ARG A 396 3.89 9.25 6.37
N CYS A 397 5.11 8.78 6.09
CA CYS A 397 6.08 8.47 7.14
C CYS A 397 6.48 9.72 7.95
N ILE A 398 6.68 10.85 7.27
CA ILE A 398 6.99 12.13 7.94
C ILE A 398 5.79 12.61 8.76
N ALA A 399 4.56 12.47 8.23
CA ALA A 399 3.34 12.84 8.96
C ALA A 399 3.21 12.07 10.28
N ASP A 400 3.40 10.76 10.25
CA ASP A 400 3.36 9.92 11.44
C ASP A 400 4.41 10.35 12.47
N LEU A 401 5.66 10.55 12.02
CA LEU A 401 6.76 10.94 12.89
C LEU A 401 6.51 12.28 13.57
N LEU A 402 6.09 13.29 12.80
CA LEU A 402 5.77 14.61 13.32
C LEU A 402 4.63 14.52 14.34
N GLY A 403 3.56 13.79 14.01
CA GLY A 403 2.42 13.62 14.90
C GLY A 403 2.77 12.93 16.23
N TRP A 404 3.71 11.98 16.23
CA TRP A 404 4.20 11.38 17.47
C TRP A 404 5.01 12.36 18.32
N PHE A 405 5.92 13.13 17.70
CA PHE A 405 6.73 14.10 18.45
C PHE A 405 5.92 15.31 18.94
N THR A 406 4.85 15.71 18.27
CA THR A 406 3.95 16.79 18.75
C THR A 406 3.36 16.48 20.13
N ARG A 407 3.20 15.19 20.48
CA ARG A 407 2.72 14.78 21.81
C ARG A 407 3.75 15.01 22.91
N ALA A 408 5.03 14.83 22.57
CA ALA A 408 6.15 15.06 23.47
C ALA A 408 6.52 16.55 23.55
N ASP A 409 6.30 17.30 22.46
CA ASP A 409 6.59 18.71 22.33
C ASP A 409 5.61 19.38 21.35
N ALA A 410 4.66 20.15 21.88
CA ALA A 410 3.64 20.82 21.06
C ALA A 410 4.22 21.82 20.04
N GLY A 411 5.46 22.27 20.22
CA GLY A 411 6.16 23.13 19.25
C GLY A 411 6.84 22.37 18.11
N PHE A 412 6.88 21.03 18.15
CA PHE A 412 7.77 20.24 17.30
C PHE A 412 7.51 20.42 15.80
N VAL A 413 6.26 20.41 15.33
CA VAL A 413 5.92 20.61 13.91
C VAL A 413 6.37 21.99 13.43
N ARG A 414 6.05 23.04 14.19
CA ARG A 414 6.44 24.42 13.86
C ARG A 414 7.96 24.55 13.79
N ASP A 415 8.67 23.90 14.70
CA ASP A 415 10.13 23.95 14.77
C ASP A 415 10.77 23.15 13.64
N ALA A 416 10.22 21.98 13.33
CA ALA A 416 10.61 21.16 12.19
C ALA A 416 10.38 21.91 10.87
N LEU A 417 9.26 22.61 10.70
CA LEU A 417 8.97 23.44 9.54
C LEU A 417 9.94 24.62 9.43
N ARG A 418 10.28 25.29 10.55
CA ARG A 418 11.29 26.36 10.56
C ARG A 418 12.67 25.87 10.12
N ARG A 419 13.08 24.68 10.58
CA ARG A 419 14.36 24.04 10.16
C ARG A 419 14.30 23.46 8.76
N ASN A 420 13.11 23.07 8.28
CA ASN A 420 12.88 22.38 7.02
C ASN A 420 11.68 23.00 6.28
N PRO A 421 11.82 24.20 5.69
CA PRO A 421 10.72 24.90 5.02
C PRO A 421 10.09 24.11 3.86
N GLN A 422 10.84 23.17 3.26
CA GLN A 422 10.36 22.26 2.21
C GLN A 422 9.26 21.29 2.67
N LEU A 423 9.00 21.19 3.98
CA LEU A 423 7.89 20.40 4.52
C LEU A 423 6.52 20.93 4.02
N HIS A 424 6.40 22.23 3.76
CA HIS A 424 5.20 22.78 3.09
C HIS A 424 5.04 22.21 1.68
N ALA A 425 6.12 22.25 0.88
CA ALA A 425 6.14 21.72 -0.49
C ALA A 425 5.79 20.22 -0.53
N MET A 426 6.18 19.45 0.49
CA MET A 426 5.90 18.03 0.59
C MET A 426 4.41 17.70 0.55
N TYR A 427 3.62 18.40 1.37
CA TYR A 427 2.18 18.18 1.37
C TYR A 427 1.50 18.92 0.20
N ARG A 428 2.07 20.03 -0.28
CA ARG A 428 1.58 20.69 -1.50
C ARG A 428 1.74 19.87 -2.76
N PHE A 429 2.76 19.03 -2.89
CA PHE A 429 2.97 18.23 -4.09
C PHE A 429 1.70 17.48 -4.52
N HIS A 430 1.05 16.78 -3.57
CA HIS A 430 -0.18 16.02 -3.83
C HIS A 430 -1.44 16.90 -3.91
N VAL A 431 -1.40 18.15 -3.41
CA VAL A 431 -2.49 19.11 -3.61
C VAL A 431 -2.40 19.65 -5.03
N ASP A 432 -1.24 20.16 -5.40
CA ASP A 432 -0.96 20.80 -6.69
C ASP A 432 -1.10 19.84 -7.87
N THR A 433 -1.00 18.53 -7.65
CA THR A 433 -1.14 17.49 -8.68
C THR A 433 -2.50 16.80 -8.67
N TRP A 434 -3.40 17.18 -7.77
CA TRP A 434 -4.77 16.65 -7.76
C TRP A 434 -5.57 17.29 -8.89
N CYS A 435 -6.08 16.46 -9.79
CA CYS A 435 -6.83 16.89 -10.95
C CYS A 435 -8.32 16.71 -10.70
N LEU A 436 -9.07 17.79 -10.84
CA LEU A 436 -10.54 17.80 -10.74
C LEU A 436 -11.09 17.35 -9.38
N GLY A 437 -10.26 17.28 -8.34
CA GLY A 437 -10.63 16.65 -7.06
C GLY A 437 -10.87 15.14 -7.13
N HIS A 438 -10.52 14.49 -8.24
CA HIS A 438 -10.90 13.09 -8.51
C HIS A 438 -9.79 12.24 -9.12
N TYR A 439 -8.69 12.84 -9.60
CA TYR A 439 -7.69 12.12 -10.37
C TYR A 439 -6.26 12.55 -10.04
N TYR A 440 -5.35 11.60 -10.22
CA TYR A 440 -3.91 11.81 -10.25
C TYR A 440 -3.38 11.14 -11.52
N PRO A 441 -2.38 11.73 -12.23
CA PRO A 441 -1.68 11.04 -13.30
C PRO A 441 -1.19 9.66 -12.83
N ARG A 442 -1.53 8.61 -13.59
CA ARG A 442 -1.22 7.21 -13.25
C ARG A 442 0.20 6.79 -13.68
N THR A 443 1.15 7.69 -13.49
CA THR A 443 2.55 7.57 -13.89
C THR A 443 3.34 6.74 -12.88
N GLY A 444 4.00 5.68 -13.36
CA GLY A 444 4.69 4.69 -12.54
C GLY A 444 3.76 3.75 -11.76
N ASP A 445 4.29 3.05 -10.76
CA ASP A 445 3.54 2.03 -10.03
C ASP A 445 2.51 2.64 -9.07
N THR A 446 1.30 2.91 -9.59
CA THR A 446 0.20 3.43 -8.77
C THR A 446 -1.18 3.07 -9.32
N GLY A 447 -2.16 2.99 -8.40
CA GLY A 447 -3.58 2.96 -8.74
C GLY A 447 -4.02 1.84 -9.70
N SER A 448 -5.17 2.06 -10.31
CA SER A 448 -5.76 1.17 -11.32
C SER A 448 -6.12 1.98 -12.56
N PHE A 449 -6.05 1.31 -13.72
CA PHE A 449 -6.33 1.90 -15.02
C PHE A 449 -7.68 2.64 -15.05
N ALA A 450 -7.66 3.93 -15.43
CA ALA A 450 -8.82 4.84 -15.53
C ALA A 450 -9.66 5.05 -14.24
N ALA A 451 -9.26 4.50 -13.10
CA ALA A 451 -9.98 4.64 -11.85
C ALA A 451 -9.75 6.02 -11.21
N ARG A 452 -10.78 6.58 -10.57
CA ARG A 452 -10.66 7.79 -9.73
C ARG A 452 -9.81 7.57 -8.49
N ASN A 453 -9.26 8.66 -7.99
CA ASN A 453 -8.82 8.83 -6.60
C ASN A 453 -9.50 10.09 -6.02
N ASP A 454 -10.64 9.87 -5.37
CA ASP A 454 -11.49 10.93 -4.80
C ASP A 454 -10.94 11.53 -3.49
N HIS A 455 -9.71 11.18 -3.12
CA HIS A 455 -9.12 11.55 -1.84
C HIS A 455 -7.72 12.11 -2.06
N TYR A 456 -7.36 13.10 -1.25
CA TYR A 456 -6.00 13.61 -1.20
C TYR A 456 -5.01 12.48 -0.82
N ALA A 457 -3.97 12.28 -1.63
CA ALA A 457 -3.09 11.13 -1.49
C ALA A 457 -1.95 11.31 -0.48
N GLY A 458 -1.57 12.56 -0.17
CA GLY A 458 -0.35 12.87 0.60
C GLY A 458 -0.37 12.39 2.05
N VAL A 459 -1.56 12.33 2.68
CA VAL A 459 -1.77 11.67 3.99
C VAL A 459 -3.08 10.92 4.00
N ALA A 460 -3.19 9.91 4.87
CA ALA A 460 -4.42 9.16 5.06
C ALA A 460 -5.29 9.79 6.16
N PHE A 461 -6.42 10.40 5.79
CA PHE A 461 -7.41 10.85 6.76
C PHE A 461 -8.24 9.68 7.28
N THR A 462 -8.41 9.60 8.60
CA THR A 462 -9.28 8.62 9.26
C THR A 462 -10.00 9.27 10.43
N ARG A 463 -11.27 8.93 10.61
CA ARG A 463 -12.06 9.34 11.79
C ARG A 463 -11.76 8.49 13.04
N ASN A 464 -10.93 7.47 12.88
CA ASN A 464 -10.48 6.61 13.96
C ASN A 464 -9.01 6.22 13.74
N PRO A 465 -8.06 7.09 14.11
CA PRO A 465 -6.63 6.75 14.10
C PRO A 465 -6.22 5.84 15.28
N GLY A 466 -7.16 5.41 16.13
CA GLY A 466 -6.84 4.70 17.37
C GLY A 466 -6.01 5.59 18.29
N VAL A 467 -4.85 5.09 18.71
CA VAL A 467 -3.83 5.87 19.46
C VAL A 467 -2.74 6.45 18.55
N GLY A 468 -2.86 6.27 17.24
CA GLY A 468 -1.98 6.84 16.22
C GLY A 468 -2.20 8.34 16.01
N PRO A 469 -1.30 9.00 15.24
CA PRO A 469 -1.38 10.42 14.99
C PRO A 469 -2.56 10.75 14.05
N SER A 470 -3.10 11.95 14.17
CA SER A 470 -4.18 12.40 13.28
C SER A 470 -3.65 13.29 12.15
N ALA A 471 -3.94 12.88 10.92
CA ALA A 471 -3.70 13.70 9.73
C ALA A 471 -4.42 15.07 9.82
N TYR A 472 -5.58 15.15 10.48
CA TYR A 472 -6.28 16.41 10.67
C TYR A 472 -5.50 17.39 11.54
N THR A 473 -4.89 16.90 12.63
CA THR A 473 -4.04 17.72 13.52
C THR A 473 -2.85 18.26 12.75
N LEU A 474 -2.15 17.41 11.99
CA LEU A 474 -1.00 17.85 11.19
C LEU A 474 -1.37 18.89 10.14
N MET A 475 -2.44 18.68 9.38
CA MET A 475 -2.88 19.64 8.37
C MET A 475 -3.29 20.98 9.00
N TRP A 476 -3.89 20.94 10.19
CA TRP A 476 -4.19 22.16 10.95
C TRP A 476 -2.91 22.90 11.38
N ASP A 477 -1.92 22.18 11.90
CA ASP A 477 -0.64 22.76 12.31
C ASP A 477 0.10 23.38 11.12
N LEU A 478 0.08 22.72 9.97
CA LEU A 478 0.64 23.26 8.72
C LEU A 478 -0.13 24.50 8.26
N CYS A 479 -1.46 24.46 8.24
CA CYS A 479 -2.30 25.62 7.89
C CYS A 479 -1.95 26.84 8.76
N GLN A 480 -1.82 26.64 10.07
CA GLN A 480 -1.50 27.69 11.03
C GLN A 480 -0.07 28.22 10.86
N ALA A 481 0.87 27.33 10.57
CA ALA A 481 2.28 27.69 10.46
C ALA A 481 2.64 28.33 9.10
N THR A 482 1.92 28.01 8.02
CA THR A 482 2.20 28.53 6.67
C THR A 482 1.18 29.57 6.19
N GLY A 483 -0.02 29.62 6.78
CA GLY A 483 -1.14 30.40 6.28
C GLY A 483 -1.83 29.79 5.05
N ASP A 484 -1.43 28.57 4.65
CA ASP A 484 -2.01 27.89 3.49
C ASP A 484 -3.37 27.26 3.83
N LYS A 485 -4.43 27.96 3.41
CA LYS A 485 -5.82 27.60 3.69
C LYS A 485 -6.28 26.33 2.95
N ASP A 486 -5.54 25.84 1.95
CA ASP A 486 -5.91 24.58 1.30
C ASP A 486 -5.78 23.39 2.24
N PHE A 487 -4.87 23.41 3.22
CA PHE A 487 -4.81 22.36 4.23
C PHE A 487 -6.07 22.31 5.10
N ALA A 488 -6.65 23.46 5.44
CA ALA A 488 -7.94 23.54 6.11
C ALA A 488 -9.07 22.98 5.22
N ARG A 489 -9.08 23.30 3.92
CA ARG A 489 -10.06 22.77 2.96
C ARG A 489 -9.96 21.24 2.82
N LEU A 490 -8.74 20.69 2.77
CA LEU A 490 -8.51 19.24 2.75
C LEU A 490 -9.13 18.55 3.96
N MET A 491 -8.95 19.11 5.16
CA MET A 491 -9.54 18.56 6.38
C MET A 491 -11.06 18.48 6.27
N VAL A 492 -11.71 19.56 5.84
CA VAL A 492 -13.18 19.58 5.74
C VAL A 492 -13.67 18.66 4.62
N ALA A 493 -13.00 18.65 3.46
CA ALA A 493 -13.30 17.73 2.35
C ALA A 493 -13.21 16.26 2.79
N ALA A 494 -12.11 15.88 3.45
CA ALA A 494 -11.90 14.53 3.96
C ALA A 494 -12.92 14.12 5.05
N ASN A 495 -13.53 15.09 5.74
CA ASN A 495 -14.59 14.83 6.71
C ASN A 495 -16.00 14.92 6.10
N GLY A 496 -16.14 14.94 4.77
CA GLY A 496 -17.42 14.98 4.07
C GLY A 496 -18.09 16.35 4.16
N GLY A 497 -17.31 17.42 4.03
CA GLY A 497 -17.81 18.80 4.01
C GLY A 497 -18.15 19.37 5.39
N ARG A 498 -17.67 18.75 6.47
CA ARG A 498 -18.07 19.05 7.85
C ARG A 498 -16.88 19.31 8.76
N VAL A 499 -17.05 20.19 9.73
CA VAL A 499 -16.03 20.48 10.75
C VAL A 499 -16.20 19.60 11.98
N GLU A 500 -17.42 19.14 12.25
CA GLU A 500 -17.75 18.39 13.45
C GLU A 500 -16.92 17.11 13.60
N GLY A 501 -16.34 16.94 14.78
CA GLY A 501 -15.54 15.76 15.16
C GLY A 501 -14.05 15.86 14.81
N ILE A 502 -13.65 16.80 13.94
CA ILE A 502 -12.24 17.12 13.71
C ILE A 502 -11.63 17.59 15.05
N PRO A 503 -10.41 17.17 15.41
CA PRO A 503 -9.41 16.49 14.57
C PRO A 503 -9.41 14.96 14.65
N TYR A 504 -10.38 14.30 15.31
CA TYR A 504 -10.31 12.86 15.58
C TYR A 504 -8.97 12.42 16.21
N ASP A 505 -8.40 13.25 17.08
CA ASP A 505 -7.13 13.00 17.76
C ASP A 505 -7.37 12.92 19.26
N LEU A 506 -7.23 11.72 19.84
CA LEU A 506 -7.43 11.50 21.27
C LEU A 506 -6.58 12.45 22.12
N PHE A 507 -5.40 12.85 21.65
CA PHE A 507 -4.42 13.59 22.45
C PHE A 507 -4.51 15.11 22.28
N ALA A 508 -5.42 15.60 21.44
CA ALA A 508 -5.57 17.03 21.15
C ALA A 508 -5.92 17.84 22.40
N ASP A 509 -5.27 19.00 22.54
CA ASP A 509 -5.44 19.88 23.71
C ASP A 509 -6.82 20.55 23.79
N SER A 510 -7.37 20.99 22.64
CA SER A 510 -8.68 21.67 22.59
C SER A 510 -9.38 21.46 21.24
N PRO A 511 -10.04 20.30 21.04
CA PRO A 511 -10.76 19.98 19.81
C PRO A 511 -11.80 21.03 19.41
N GLU A 512 -12.53 21.61 20.37
CA GLU A 512 -13.57 22.62 20.11
C GLU A 512 -12.98 23.91 19.56
N ALA A 513 -11.87 24.37 20.16
CA ALA A 513 -11.20 25.59 19.73
C ALA A 513 -10.60 25.43 18.32
N LEU A 514 -10.08 24.24 17.99
CA LEU A 514 -9.66 23.91 16.64
C LEU A 514 -10.84 23.97 15.67
N GLN A 515 -11.96 23.31 16.00
CA GLN A 515 -13.17 23.33 15.16
C GLN A 515 -13.71 24.74 14.93
N GLN A 516 -13.79 25.58 15.96
CA GLN A 516 -14.25 26.97 15.83
C GLN A 516 -13.36 27.77 14.89
N ARG A 517 -12.03 27.68 15.03
CA ARG A 517 -11.09 28.38 14.15
C ARG A 517 -11.14 27.84 12.72
N LEU A 518 -11.23 26.52 12.56
CA LEU A 518 -11.37 25.90 11.25
C LEU A 518 -12.65 26.39 10.55
N GLN A 519 -13.76 26.46 11.28
CA GLN A 519 -15.02 27.01 10.77
C GLN A 519 -14.87 28.47 10.31
N SER A 520 -14.17 29.30 11.08
CA SER A 520 -13.89 30.70 10.68
C SER A 520 -13.04 30.78 9.42
N VAL A 521 -11.97 29.97 9.31
CA VAL A 521 -11.11 29.92 8.12
C VAL A 521 -11.92 29.51 6.89
N ILE A 522 -12.77 28.50 7.00
CA ILE A 522 -13.61 28.03 5.89
C ILE A 522 -14.71 29.04 5.53
N ALA A 523 -15.30 29.72 6.51
CA ALA A 523 -16.28 30.77 6.26
C ALA A 523 -15.68 31.95 5.48
N GLU A 524 -14.40 32.28 5.73
CA GLU A 524 -13.67 33.32 5.01
C GLU A 524 -13.18 32.84 3.62
N ALA A 525 -12.67 31.61 3.54
CA ALA A 525 -11.94 31.13 2.37
C ALA A 525 -12.78 30.33 1.37
N GLY A 526 -13.93 29.80 1.77
CA GLY A 526 -14.68 28.82 0.98
C GLY A 526 -14.07 27.41 1.02
N LEU A 527 -14.87 26.43 0.57
CA LEU A 527 -14.54 25.00 0.59
C LEU A 527 -13.75 24.51 -0.63
N GLU A 528 -13.86 25.23 -1.75
CA GLU A 528 -13.28 24.79 -3.01
C GLU A 528 -11.78 25.06 -3.06
N ILE A 529 -11.02 24.07 -3.54
CA ILE A 529 -9.59 24.18 -3.82
C ILE A 529 -9.44 24.50 -5.31
N HIS A 530 -9.03 25.72 -5.63
CA HIS A 530 -8.76 26.15 -7.00
C HIS A 530 -7.28 26.06 -7.30
N LEU A 531 -6.90 25.22 -8.27
CA LEU A 531 -5.51 24.96 -8.62
C LEU A 531 -5.17 25.54 -10.01
N PRO A 532 -4.08 26.32 -10.14
CA PRO A 532 -3.56 26.72 -11.44
C PRO A 532 -2.90 25.54 -12.17
N SER A 533 -2.45 25.76 -13.41
CA SER A 533 -1.54 24.82 -14.05
C SER A 533 -0.25 24.72 -13.23
N VAL A 534 0.38 23.53 -13.18
CA VAL A 534 1.62 23.32 -12.42
C VAL A 534 2.66 22.59 -13.24
N ASN A 535 3.93 22.96 -13.05
CA ASN A 535 5.08 22.22 -13.54
C ASN A 535 5.97 21.83 -12.36
N LYS A 536 6.28 20.53 -12.24
CA LYS A 536 7.18 19.95 -11.25
C LYS A 536 8.47 19.53 -11.98
N PRO A 537 9.43 20.46 -12.20
CA PRO A 537 10.58 20.26 -13.07
C PRO A 537 11.57 19.19 -12.60
N GLN A 538 11.68 18.95 -11.30
CA GLN A 538 12.56 17.92 -10.74
C GLN A 538 11.89 16.55 -10.78
N TRP A 539 10.58 16.48 -10.50
CA TRP A 539 9.80 15.25 -10.57
C TRP A 539 9.42 14.86 -12.01
N CYS A 540 9.51 15.81 -12.94
CA CYS A 540 9.25 15.66 -14.37
C CYS A 540 7.77 15.56 -14.81
N LEU A 541 6.88 16.31 -14.15
CA LEU A 541 5.46 16.31 -14.47
C LEU A 541 4.90 17.72 -14.68
N ALA A 542 4.21 17.92 -15.79
CA ALA A 542 3.44 19.11 -16.09
C ALA A 542 1.94 18.80 -16.13
N ILE A 543 1.11 19.69 -15.57
CA ILE A 543 -0.36 19.61 -15.60
C ILE A 543 -0.91 20.98 -16.01
N LEU A 544 -1.62 21.03 -17.13
CA LEU A 544 -2.32 22.21 -17.64
C LEU A 544 -3.80 22.09 -17.28
N ARG A 545 -4.37 23.11 -16.62
CA ARG A 545 -5.76 23.06 -16.10
C ARG A 545 -6.63 24.16 -16.67
N SER A 546 -7.84 23.84 -17.10
CA SER A 546 -8.84 24.85 -17.46
C SER A 546 -10.26 24.41 -17.08
N GLY A 547 -11.19 25.36 -17.05
CA GLY A 547 -12.59 25.11 -16.71
C GLY A 547 -12.92 25.14 -15.22
N GLN A 548 -14.22 24.98 -14.96
CA GLN A 548 -14.81 25.04 -13.62
C GLN A 548 -15.96 24.04 -13.52
N GLY A 549 -16.19 23.53 -12.29
CA GLY A 549 -17.24 22.56 -11.99
C GLY A 549 -17.23 21.34 -12.93
N THR A 550 -18.39 21.00 -13.50
CA THR A 550 -18.50 19.81 -14.38
C THR A 550 -17.75 19.92 -15.72
N SER A 551 -17.20 21.10 -16.03
CA SER A 551 -16.41 21.36 -17.23
C SER A 551 -14.91 21.49 -16.96
N GLU A 552 -14.44 21.21 -15.74
CA GLU A 552 -13.01 21.15 -15.51
C GLU A 552 -12.32 20.08 -16.37
N ARG A 553 -11.08 20.39 -16.77
CA ARG A 553 -10.21 19.50 -17.51
C ARG A 553 -8.75 19.73 -17.14
N ALA A 554 -7.96 18.67 -17.26
CA ALA A 554 -6.53 18.69 -17.01
C ALA A 554 -5.79 17.84 -18.06
N LEU A 555 -4.86 18.45 -18.78
CA LEU A 555 -3.92 17.76 -19.67
C LEU A 555 -2.58 17.64 -18.95
N TRP A 556 -2.01 16.44 -18.89
CA TRP A 556 -0.74 16.22 -18.20
C TRP A 556 0.30 15.56 -19.11
N LEU A 557 1.57 15.87 -18.85
CA LEU A 557 2.74 15.34 -19.55
C LEU A 557 3.77 14.88 -18.52
N ASP A 558 4.04 13.57 -18.48
CA ASP A 558 5.23 13.02 -17.83
C ASP A 558 6.36 13.02 -18.85
N TYR A 559 7.47 13.66 -18.51
CA TYR A 559 8.61 13.82 -19.41
C TYR A 559 9.88 13.15 -18.90
N ASP A 560 9.76 12.10 -18.08
CA ASP A 560 10.86 11.20 -17.77
C ASP A 560 10.52 9.72 -17.95
N SER A 561 11.53 8.87 -17.86
CA SER A 561 11.41 7.42 -18.06
C SER A 561 12.33 6.69 -17.09
N GLY A 562 11.88 5.57 -16.56
CA GLY A 562 12.60 4.73 -15.61
C GLY A 562 12.53 5.25 -14.17
N PHE A 563 13.66 5.22 -13.46
CA PHE A 563 13.77 5.45 -12.01
C PHE A 563 13.08 4.39 -11.14
N ALA A 564 13.12 4.58 -9.82
CA ALA A 564 12.48 3.66 -8.87
C ALA A 564 10.95 3.69 -9.05
N HIS A 565 10.38 2.51 -9.34
CA HIS A 565 8.94 2.30 -9.62
C HIS A 565 8.35 3.11 -10.78
N GLY A 566 9.20 3.55 -11.72
CA GLY A 566 8.74 4.19 -12.94
C GLY A 566 8.73 3.23 -14.13
N HIS A 567 8.09 3.64 -15.22
CA HIS A 567 7.93 2.84 -16.43
C HIS A 567 8.83 3.38 -17.54
N ALA A 568 8.86 2.72 -18.70
CA ALA A 568 9.57 3.24 -19.86
C ALA A 568 8.69 4.23 -20.65
N ASP A 569 8.11 5.21 -19.99
CA ASP A 569 6.98 6.03 -20.44
C ASP A 569 7.31 7.51 -20.66
N GLY A 570 8.54 7.82 -21.04
CA GLY A 570 8.94 9.21 -21.28
C GLY A 570 8.13 9.90 -22.36
N MET A 571 7.80 11.17 -22.09
CA MET A 571 6.89 12.00 -22.87
C MET A 571 5.47 11.46 -22.93
N ASN A 572 5.01 10.69 -21.94
CA ASN A 572 3.65 10.16 -21.85
C ASN A 572 2.62 11.26 -21.57
N LEU A 573 1.49 11.21 -22.28
CA LEU A 573 0.45 12.22 -22.24
C LEU A 573 -0.86 11.61 -21.75
N GLY A 574 -1.54 12.31 -20.84
CA GLY A 574 -2.90 11.95 -20.46
C GLY A 574 -3.83 13.13 -20.26
N LEU A 575 -5.12 12.85 -20.17
CA LEU A 575 -6.19 13.85 -20.23
C LEU A 575 -7.36 13.46 -19.35
N PHE A 576 -7.63 14.26 -18.33
CA PHE A 576 -8.85 14.22 -17.54
C PHE A 576 -9.83 15.27 -18.06
N ALA A 577 -11.04 14.88 -18.44
CA ALA A 577 -12.07 15.83 -18.83
C ALA A 577 -13.48 15.22 -18.78
N LYS A 578 -14.49 16.09 -18.70
CA LYS A 578 -15.92 15.69 -18.66
C LYS A 578 -16.25 14.70 -17.52
N GLY A 579 -15.44 14.69 -16.47
CA GLY A 579 -15.55 13.81 -15.30
C GLY A 579 -14.93 12.43 -15.46
N LEU A 580 -14.17 12.16 -16.53
CA LEU A 580 -13.52 10.88 -16.79
C LEU A 580 -12.01 11.07 -17.07
N ASP A 581 -11.26 9.98 -16.96
CA ASP A 581 -9.93 9.84 -17.53
C ASP A 581 -10.06 9.37 -18.99
N LEU A 582 -9.70 10.23 -19.95
CA LEU A 582 -9.89 10.00 -21.39
C LEU A 582 -8.63 9.45 -22.06
N LEU A 583 -7.46 9.69 -21.49
CA LEU A 583 -6.18 9.14 -21.91
C LEU A 583 -5.45 8.58 -20.68
N PRO A 584 -5.99 7.52 -20.07
CA PRO A 584 -5.42 6.90 -18.88
C PRO A 584 -4.07 6.28 -19.18
N ASP A 585 -3.23 6.26 -18.15
CA ASP A 585 -2.08 5.36 -18.10
C ASP A 585 -2.40 4.11 -17.28
N PHE A 586 -1.62 3.05 -17.50
CA PHE A 586 -1.85 1.72 -16.96
C PHE A 586 -1.70 1.64 -15.43
N GLY A 587 -0.75 2.39 -14.85
CA GLY A 587 -0.51 2.39 -13.42
C GLY A 587 0.15 1.11 -12.90
N TYR A 588 -0.26 0.62 -11.73
CA TYR A 588 0.44 -0.45 -11.02
C TYR A 588 0.49 -1.78 -11.82
N PRO A 589 1.68 -2.36 -12.09
CA PRO A 589 1.82 -3.63 -12.78
C PRO A 589 1.09 -4.78 -12.07
N PRO A 590 0.31 -5.61 -12.78
CA PRO A 590 -0.52 -6.62 -12.14
C PRO A 590 0.28 -7.88 -11.77
N VAL A 591 1.14 -7.76 -10.74
CA VAL A 591 2.05 -8.79 -10.22
C VAL A 591 1.33 -10.03 -9.68
N GLN A 592 0.02 -9.95 -9.42
CA GLN A 592 -0.80 -11.10 -9.05
C GLN A 592 -0.84 -12.19 -10.14
N TYR A 593 -0.46 -11.87 -11.39
CA TYR A 593 -0.40 -12.84 -12.50
C TYR A 593 0.99 -13.49 -12.68
N GLY A 594 1.68 -13.83 -11.59
CA GLY A 594 2.97 -14.54 -11.63
C GLY A 594 4.21 -13.69 -11.36
N GLY A 595 4.04 -12.58 -10.62
CA GLY A 595 5.11 -11.71 -10.18
C GLY A 595 5.58 -10.70 -11.23
N TRP A 596 6.61 -9.94 -10.87
CA TRP A 596 7.21 -8.85 -11.67
C TRP A 596 7.73 -9.30 -13.04
N GLY A 597 8.15 -10.56 -13.17
CA GLY A 597 8.64 -11.11 -14.44
C GLY A 597 7.56 -11.56 -15.41
N SER A 598 6.29 -11.60 -14.99
CA SER A 598 5.19 -12.11 -15.82
C SER A 598 4.96 -11.23 -17.06
N PRO A 599 4.51 -11.78 -18.20
CA PRO A 599 4.21 -10.99 -19.40
C PRO A 599 3.23 -9.84 -19.15
N ARG A 600 2.24 -10.05 -18.28
CA ARG A 600 1.23 -9.02 -17.92
C ARG A 600 1.80 -7.90 -17.06
N ALA A 601 2.65 -8.23 -16.07
CA ALA A 601 3.34 -7.20 -15.29
C ALA A 601 4.33 -6.42 -16.17
N ARG A 602 5.08 -7.13 -17.03
CA ARG A 602 6.05 -6.50 -17.94
C ARG A 602 5.41 -5.55 -18.94
N TRP A 603 4.23 -5.89 -19.49
CA TRP A 603 3.48 -5.05 -20.42
C TRP A 603 3.31 -3.62 -19.92
N TYR A 604 2.92 -3.47 -18.65
CA TYR A 604 2.66 -2.17 -18.03
C TYR A 604 3.90 -1.27 -17.95
N MET A 605 5.11 -1.82 -18.11
CA MET A 605 6.36 -1.08 -18.00
C MET A 605 7.03 -0.81 -19.37
N LEU A 606 6.45 -1.29 -20.48
CA LEU A 606 7.05 -1.13 -21.82
C LEU A 606 6.59 0.17 -22.47
N SER A 607 7.48 0.84 -23.22
CA SER A 607 7.15 2.09 -23.92
C SER A 607 5.94 1.99 -24.87
N ILE A 608 5.74 0.81 -25.47
CA ILE A 608 4.60 0.53 -26.36
C ILE A 608 3.23 0.54 -25.65
N ALA A 609 3.20 0.46 -24.31
CA ALA A 609 1.98 0.51 -23.52
C ALA A 609 1.53 1.94 -23.20
N HIS A 610 2.37 2.95 -23.41
CA HIS A 610 2.08 4.33 -22.99
C HIS A 610 1.76 5.23 -24.17
N ASN A 611 1.18 6.40 -23.89
CA ASN A 611 0.84 7.40 -24.90
C ASN A 611 2.09 8.17 -25.34
N THR A 612 3.03 7.52 -26.02
CA THR A 612 4.32 8.10 -26.44
C THR A 612 4.81 7.56 -27.79
N VAL A 613 6.00 7.96 -28.22
CA VAL A 613 6.67 7.43 -29.42
C VAL A 613 7.73 6.40 -29.04
N VAL A 614 7.74 5.30 -29.77
CA VAL A 614 8.75 4.23 -29.73
C VAL A 614 9.64 4.33 -30.96
N VAL A 615 10.95 4.19 -30.75
CA VAL A 615 11.95 4.28 -31.82
C VAL A 615 12.62 2.92 -32.00
N ASP A 616 12.66 2.42 -33.24
CA ASP A 616 13.25 1.14 -33.62
C ASP A 616 12.73 -0.09 -32.84
N GLY A 617 11.47 -0.03 -32.38
CA GLY A 617 10.86 -1.07 -31.55
C GLY A 617 11.48 -1.23 -30.15
N LEU A 618 12.30 -0.27 -29.71
CA LEU A 618 13.03 -0.34 -28.44
C LEU A 618 12.31 0.42 -27.32
N ASN A 619 12.38 -0.12 -26.10
CA ASN A 619 12.02 0.65 -24.92
C ASN A 619 12.93 1.86 -24.75
N GLN A 620 12.35 2.95 -24.25
CA GLN A 620 13.08 4.13 -23.85
C GLN A 620 14.08 3.81 -22.74
N ARG A 621 15.20 4.53 -22.74
CA ARG A 621 16.21 4.50 -21.67
C ARG A 621 15.71 5.26 -20.45
N GLY A 622 16.33 5.01 -19.30
CA GLY A 622 16.10 5.82 -18.11
C GLY A 622 16.66 7.24 -18.26
N GLY A 623 15.93 8.25 -17.81
CA GLY A 623 16.39 9.64 -17.76
C GLY A 623 15.27 10.66 -17.69
N SER A 624 15.64 11.92 -17.42
CA SER A 624 14.71 13.04 -17.23
C SER A 624 14.75 14.03 -18.38
N GLY A 625 13.57 14.44 -18.86
CA GLY A 625 13.43 15.54 -19.82
C GLY A 625 13.59 16.92 -19.17
N LYS A 626 13.68 17.93 -20.02
CA LYS A 626 13.73 19.34 -19.61
C LYS A 626 12.58 20.10 -20.24
N THR A 627 11.86 20.89 -19.44
CA THR A 627 10.89 21.84 -19.97
C THR A 627 11.60 22.94 -20.76
N THR A 628 11.16 23.18 -22.00
CA THR A 628 11.67 24.23 -22.91
C THR A 628 10.60 25.24 -23.34
N LEU A 629 9.36 25.08 -22.88
CA LEU A 629 8.25 26.03 -23.01
C LEU A 629 7.27 25.79 -21.87
N TRP A 630 6.83 26.85 -21.18
CA TRP A 630 5.71 26.83 -20.25
C TRP A 630 4.85 28.07 -20.51
N ALA A 631 3.55 27.86 -20.72
CA ALA A 631 2.57 28.93 -20.85
C ALA A 631 1.28 28.54 -20.12
N ASP A 632 0.82 29.40 -19.22
CA ASP A 632 -0.44 29.27 -18.48
C ASP A 632 -1.29 30.52 -18.73
N GLY A 633 -1.93 30.58 -19.90
CA GLY A 633 -2.77 31.70 -20.31
C GLY A 633 -4.27 31.41 -20.18
N ASP A 634 -5.10 32.42 -20.40
CA ASP A 634 -6.56 32.29 -20.23
C ASP A 634 -7.20 31.35 -21.25
N GLN A 635 -6.93 31.58 -22.54
CA GLN A 635 -7.52 30.81 -23.66
C GLN A 635 -6.74 29.54 -23.99
N PHE A 636 -5.43 29.55 -23.80
CA PHE A 636 -4.60 28.38 -24.05
C PHE A 636 -3.48 28.23 -23.03
N ARG A 637 -3.10 26.98 -22.81
CA ARG A 637 -2.00 26.54 -21.95
C ARG A 637 -1.10 25.64 -22.75
N ALA A 638 0.21 25.68 -22.51
CA ALA A 638 1.17 24.89 -23.27
C ALA A 638 2.37 24.46 -22.42
N ILE A 639 2.83 23.23 -22.68
CA ILE A 639 4.09 22.68 -22.19
C ILE A 639 4.88 22.16 -23.40
N ARG A 640 6.20 22.37 -23.38
CA ARG A 640 7.13 21.63 -24.23
C ARG A 640 8.24 21.04 -23.38
N ALA A 641 8.52 19.77 -23.56
CA ALA A 641 9.64 19.09 -22.92
C ALA A 641 10.51 18.37 -23.95
N SER A 642 11.82 18.31 -23.70
CA SER A 642 12.82 17.68 -24.57
C SER A 642 13.69 16.69 -23.79
N ALA A 643 13.85 15.48 -24.32
CA ALA A 643 14.62 14.40 -23.71
C ALA A 643 15.26 13.45 -24.77
N PRO A 644 16.13 13.97 -25.67
CA PRO A 644 16.72 13.17 -26.75
C PRO A 644 17.49 11.91 -26.27
N GLN A 645 18.01 11.95 -25.04
CA GLN A 645 18.74 10.84 -24.43
C GLN A 645 17.88 9.59 -24.20
N LEU A 646 16.55 9.71 -24.09
CA LEU A 646 15.66 8.56 -23.87
C LEU A 646 15.69 7.57 -25.03
N ILE A 647 15.98 8.07 -26.23
CA ILE A 647 16.09 7.26 -27.45
C ILE A 647 17.53 7.20 -28.00
N GLY A 648 18.49 7.88 -27.36
CA GLY A 648 19.85 8.04 -27.89
C GLY A 648 19.91 8.77 -29.24
N GLY A 649 18.91 9.63 -29.51
CA GLY A 649 18.75 10.38 -30.76
C GLY A 649 19.19 11.83 -30.65
N ARG A 650 18.93 12.62 -31.70
CA ARG A 650 19.18 14.07 -31.73
C ARG A 650 18.04 14.89 -31.16
N GLN A 651 16.80 14.41 -31.28
CA GLN A 651 15.61 15.09 -30.78
C GLN A 651 14.55 14.09 -30.34
N PHE A 652 13.98 14.32 -29.17
CA PHE A 652 12.79 13.65 -28.67
C PHE A 652 12.04 14.68 -27.83
N GLU A 653 11.16 15.43 -28.48
CA GLU A 653 10.54 16.62 -27.91
C GLU A 653 9.02 16.60 -28.15
N ARG A 654 8.25 16.82 -27.09
CA ARG A 654 6.78 16.87 -27.17
C ARG A 654 6.28 18.24 -26.74
N THR A 655 5.44 18.85 -27.57
CA THR A 655 4.68 20.07 -27.26
C THR A 655 3.21 19.68 -27.11
N ALA A 656 2.63 19.93 -25.95
CA ALA A 656 1.23 19.67 -25.67
C ALA A 656 0.54 20.99 -25.28
N MET A 657 -0.61 21.27 -25.91
CA MET A 657 -1.38 22.49 -25.66
C MET A 657 -2.83 22.17 -25.36
N LEU A 658 -3.38 22.75 -24.31
CA LEU A 658 -4.80 22.73 -23.98
C LEU A 658 -5.42 24.05 -24.42
N VAL A 659 -6.36 24.01 -25.37
CA VAL A 659 -6.97 25.21 -25.96
C VAL A 659 -8.47 25.21 -25.71
N ASP A 660 -8.95 26.22 -25.00
CA ASP A 660 -10.37 26.42 -24.76
C ASP A 660 -11.02 27.13 -25.96
N VAL A 661 -12.09 26.52 -26.50
CA VAL A 661 -12.94 27.09 -27.55
C VAL A 661 -14.09 27.86 -26.91
N SER A 662 -14.60 27.35 -25.80
CA SER A 662 -15.66 27.92 -24.98
C SER A 662 -15.44 27.52 -23.51
N PRO A 663 -16.26 27.99 -22.56
CA PRO A 663 -16.21 27.48 -21.18
C PRO A 663 -16.38 25.96 -21.08
N THR A 664 -17.05 25.31 -22.03
CA THR A 664 -17.36 23.88 -22.02
C THR A 664 -16.51 23.05 -22.97
N ASP A 665 -16.06 23.63 -24.08
CA ASP A 665 -15.45 22.91 -25.21
C ASP A 665 -13.99 23.31 -25.40
N PHE A 666 -13.18 22.32 -25.72
CA PHE A 666 -11.73 22.47 -25.81
C PHE A 666 -11.18 21.44 -26.81
N TYR A 667 -9.94 21.66 -27.22
CA TYR A 667 -9.16 20.65 -27.93
C TYR A 667 -7.71 20.64 -27.42
N VAL A 668 -7.00 19.56 -27.74
CA VAL A 668 -5.59 19.40 -27.43
C VAL A 668 -4.79 19.43 -28.73
N VAL A 669 -3.70 20.20 -28.75
CA VAL A 669 -2.70 20.15 -29.82
C VAL A 669 -1.49 19.37 -29.30
N ASP A 670 -1.14 18.28 -29.98
CA ASP A 670 -0.02 17.41 -29.65
C ASP A 670 0.99 17.37 -30.82
N VAL A 671 2.17 17.93 -30.60
CA VAL A 671 3.26 17.94 -31.59
C VAL A 671 4.47 17.20 -31.02
N PHE A 672 4.76 16.02 -31.56
CA PHE A 672 5.89 15.20 -31.16
C PHE A 672 6.96 15.22 -32.27
N ARG A 673 8.15 15.76 -31.96
CA ARG A 673 9.31 15.81 -32.86
C ARG A 673 10.33 14.78 -32.47
N VAL A 674 10.64 13.86 -33.39
CA VAL A 674 11.60 12.79 -33.18
C VAL A 674 12.65 12.81 -34.30
N VAL A 675 13.92 12.80 -33.92
CA VAL A 675 15.05 12.78 -34.85
C VAL A 675 16.11 11.81 -34.35
N GLY A 676 16.32 10.72 -35.09
CA GLY A 676 17.17 9.58 -34.72
C GLY A 676 16.44 8.27 -35.03
N GLY A 677 17.14 7.13 -35.02
CA GLY A 677 16.55 5.83 -35.40
C GLY A 677 16.08 5.75 -36.85
N LYS A 678 15.37 4.67 -37.19
CA LYS A 678 14.83 4.37 -38.52
C LYS A 678 13.31 4.23 -38.52
N GLU A 679 12.75 3.62 -37.47
CA GLU A 679 11.30 3.43 -37.32
C GLU A 679 10.79 4.30 -36.16
N HIS A 680 9.70 5.03 -36.37
CA HIS A 680 8.99 5.79 -35.33
C HIS A 680 7.54 5.34 -35.25
N VAL A 681 7.13 4.83 -34.10
CA VAL A 681 5.74 4.40 -33.87
C VAL A 681 5.15 5.24 -32.74
N LYS A 682 4.12 6.02 -33.07
CA LYS A 682 3.33 6.76 -32.06
C LYS A 682 2.20 5.85 -31.54
N PHE A 683 2.16 5.64 -30.24
CA PHE A 683 1.08 4.93 -29.57
C PHE A 683 0.09 5.91 -28.96
N VAL A 684 -1.20 5.62 -29.13
CA VAL A 684 -2.31 6.34 -28.51
C VAL A 684 -3.30 5.31 -27.97
N HIS A 685 -3.40 5.26 -26.65
CA HIS A 685 -4.31 4.46 -25.86
C HIS A 685 -5.35 5.39 -25.22
N SER A 686 -6.61 4.97 -25.21
CA SER A 686 -7.70 5.70 -24.54
C SER A 686 -8.36 4.78 -23.51
N ALA A 687 -9.34 5.30 -22.78
CA ALA A 687 -10.13 4.52 -21.83
C ALA A 687 -10.94 3.42 -22.53
N PHE A 688 -11.63 2.61 -21.73
CA PHE A 688 -12.58 1.61 -22.24
C PHE A 688 -13.53 2.25 -23.26
N GLY A 689 -13.78 1.56 -24.36
CA GLY A 689 -14.66 2.07 -25.39
C GLY A 689 -14.50 1.37 -26.73
N SER A 690 -15.30 1.82 -27.67
CA SER A 690 -15.26 1.36 -29.06
C SER A 690 -14.76 2.46 -29.98
N VAL A 691 -13.96 2.08 -30.98
CA VAL A 691 -13.40 3.01 -31.97
C VAL A 691 -14.15 2.98 -33.29
N THR A 692 -14.39 4.15 -33.85
CA THR A 692 -14.89 4.33 -35.22
C THR A 692 -13.86 5.13 -36.03
N PRO A 693 -13.09 4.48 -36.92
CA PRO A 693 -12.13 5.17 -37.78
C PRO A 693 -12.83 5.92 -38.92
N GLN A 694 -12.28 7.06 -39.31
CA GLN A 694 -12.70 7.84 -40.47
C GLN A 694 -11.49 8.10 -41.38
N GLY A 695 -11.64 7.81 -42.67
CA GLY A 695 -10.58 7.98 -43.67
C GLY A 695 -9.58 6.81 -43.75
N LEU A 696 -9.77 5.73 -42.99
CA LEU A 696 -8.89 4.55 -43.01
C LEU A 696 -9.53 3.34 -43.69
N SER A 697 -8.74 2.60 -44.47
CA SER A 697 -9.08 1.33 -45.10
C SER A 697 -8.41 0.17 -44.37
N LEU A 698 -8.94 -0.17 -43.19
CA LEU A 698 -8.38 -1.18 -42.30
C LEU A 698 -8.65 -2.62 -42.76
N LYS A 699 -7.61 -3.46 -42.74
CA LYS A 699 -7.66 -4.91 -42.99
C LYS A 699 -7.08 -5.68 -41.80
N PRO A 700 -7.50 -6.94 -41.54
CA PRO A 700 -6.85 -7.77 -40.52
C PRO A 700 -5.33 -7.82 -40.73
N ALA A 701 -4.58 -7.81 -39.63
CA ALA A 701 -3.13 -7.79 -39.65
C ALA A 701 -2.54 -8.71 -38.56
N GLU A 702 -1.29 -9.11 -38.77
CA GLU A 702 -0.52 -9.83 -37.75
C GLU A 702 -0.26 -8.95 -36.52
N PRO A 703 -0.05 -9.56 -35.34
CA PRO A 703 0.32 -8.83 -34.13
C PRO A 703 1.57 -7.95 -34.34
N PHE A 704 1.51 -6.74 -33.80
CA PHE A 704 2.57 -5.74 -33.87
C PHE A 704 3.01 -5.32 -32.47
N GLY A 705 4.32 -5.11 -32.26
CA GLY A 705 4.92 -4.72 -30.98
C GLY A 705 5.36 -5.91 -30.13
N HIS A 706 6.67 -6.03 -29.90
CA HIS A 706 7.23 -7.11 -29.09
C HIS A 706 6.82 -7.00 -27.62
N GLY A 707 6.29 -8.08 -27.04
CA GLY A 707 5.83 -8.11 -25.65
C GLY A 707 4.46 -7.46 -25.44
N ALA A 708 3.80 -7.01 -26.52
CA ALA A 708 2.48 -6.42 -26.44
C ALA A 708 1.43 -7.39 -25.88
N GLN A 709 0.58 -6.90 -24.98
CA GLN A 709 -0.62 -7.61 -24.54
C GLN A 709 -1.84 -7.04 -25.29
N MET A 710 -1.82 -7.16 -26.62
CA MET A 710 -2.85 -6.63 -27.51
C MET A 710 -3.39 -7.72 -28.44
N ARG A 711 -4.57 -7.51 -29.03
CA ARG A 711 -5.19 -8.44 -29.99
C ARG A 711 -6.04 -7.72 -31.04
N ASN A 712 -6.62 -8.48 -31.98
CA ASN A 712 -7.55 -7.97 -32.99
C ASN A 712 -6.96 -6.86 -33.88
N PHE A 713 -5.70 -7.05 -34.27
CA PHE A 713 -4.96 -6.09 -35.08
C PHE A 713 -5.61 -5.89 -36.45
N ARG A 714 -5.75 -4.62 -36.82
CA ARG A 714 -6.15 -4.18 -38.14
C ARG A 714 -5.21 -3.09 -38.61
N LYS A 715 -4.82 -3.13 -39.89
CA LYS A 715 -3.84 -2.23 -40.51
C LYS A 715 -4.43 -1.52 -41.72
N ASP A 716 -4.15 -0.23 -41.85
CA ASP A 716 -4.12 0.47 -43.13
C ASP A 716 -2.65 0.66 -43.51
N ALA A 717 -2.26 0.18 -44.69
CA ALA A 717 -0.87 0.22 -45.17
C ALA A 717 -0.57 1.43 -46.06
N ALA A 718 -1.56 2.28 -46.32
CA ALA A 718 -1.41 3.52 -47.09
C ALA A 718 -2.43 4.56 -46.60
N PRO A 719 -2.36 4.96 -45.33
CA PRO A 719 -3.31 5.93 -44.76
C PRO A 719 -3.21 7.28 -45.48
N PRO A 720 -4.31 8.03 -45.64
CA PRO A 720 -4.25 9.39 -46.15
C PRO A 720 -3.54 10.33 -45.16
N PRO A 721 -3.09 11.53 -45.60
CA PRO A 721 -2.40 12.49 -44.73
C PRO A 721 -3.20 12.98 -43.52
N VAL A 722 -4.54 12.86 -43.58
CA VAL A 722 -5.46 13.21 -42.49
C VAL A 722 -6.47 12.10 -42.33
N TRP A 723 -6.58 11.59 -41.10
CA TRP A 723 -7.58 10.63 -40.69
C TRP A 723 -7.96 10.87 -39.24
N SER A 724 -9.05 10.26 -38.78
CA SER A 724 -9.45 10.36 -37.38
C SER A 724 -9.99 9.05 -36.83
N VAL A 725 -9.97 8.94 -35.52
CA VAL A 725 -10.63 7.87 -34.77
C VAL A 725 -11.52 8.52 -33.71
N ASP A 726 -12.80 8.18 -33.73
CA ASP A 726 -13.75 8.52 -32.69
C ASP A 726 -13.86 7.37 -31.68
N TRP A 727 -13.41 7.61 -30.45
CA TRP A 727 -13.72 6.76 -29.30
C TRP A 727 -15.07 7.13 -28.72
N ALA A 728 -16.00 6.17 -28.70
CA ALA A 728 -17.13 6.21 -27.80
C ALA A 728 -16.69 5.64 -26.45
N ILE A 729 -16.48 6.54 -25.47
CA ILE A 729 -15.94 6.17 -24.16
C ILE A 729 -17.01 5.44 -23.36
N GLU A 730 -16.66 4.24 -22.90
CA GLU A 730 -17.42 3.48 -21.91
C GLU A 730 -17.00 3.97 -20.52
N ASP A 731 -17.93 4.58 -19.80
CA ASP A 731 -17.77 4.86 -18.37
C ASP A 731 -17.89 3.57 -17.55
N HIS A 732 -16.82 2.77 -17.62
CA HIS A 732 -16.73 1.44 -17.03
C HIS A 732 -17.04 1.44 -15.52
N TYR A 733 -16.66 2.52 -14.83
CA TYR A 733 -16.84 2.71 -13.40
C TYR A 733 -18.14 3.43 -13.02
N LYS A 734 -18.96 3.85 -14.00
CA LYS A 734 -20.26 4.51 -13.82
C LYS A 734 -20.19 5.81 -13.00
N TYR A 735 -19.18 6.62 -13.27
CA TYR A 735 -18.99 7.90 -12.61
C TYR A 735 -19.91 9.02 -13.12
N LEU A 736 -20.52 8.85 -14.28
CA LEU A 736 -21.39 9.82 -14.92
C LEU A 736 -22.88 9.49 -14.70
N PRO A 737 -23.77 10.50 -14.78
CA PRO A 737 -25.21 10.25 -14.79
C PRO A 737 -25.63 9.27 -15.90
N PRO A 738 -26.62 8.40 -15.67
CA PRO A 738 -27.11 7.46 -16.68
C PRO A 738 -27.45 8.14 -18.01
N GLY A 739 -26.99 7.55 -19.11
CA GLY A 739 -27.24 8.06 -20.47
C GLY A 739 -26.30 9.17 -20.93
N LYS A 740 -25.45 9.72 -20.06
CA LYS A 740 -24.42 10.68 -20.49
C LYS A 740 -23.39 9.98 -21.37
N GLN A 741 -23.17 10.51 -22.57
CA GLN A 741 -22.17 10.00 -23.51
C GLN A 741 -20.96 10.93 -23.55
N VAL A 742 -19.77 10.36 -23.54
CA VAL A 742 -18.51 11.08 -23.74
C VAL A 742 -17.83 10.49 -24.96
N ARG A 743 -17.32 11.38 -25.83
CA ARG A 743 -16.54 10.99 -27.00
C ARG A 743 -15.17 11.65 -26.94
N PHE A 744 -14.18 10.91 -27.39
CA PHE A 744 -12.82 11.40 -27.60
C PHE A 744 -12.48 11.22 -29.07
N ARG A 745 -12.25 12.32 -29.78
CA ARG A 745 -11.81 12.29 -31.18
C ARG A 745 -10.31 12.54 -31.24
N TYR A 746 -9.59 11.59 -31.82
CA TYR A 746 -8.20 11.75 -32.23
C TYR A 746 -8.15 12.05 -33.72
N THR A 747 -7.47 13.11 -34.13
CA THR A 747 -7.20 13.42 -35.54
C THR A 747 -5.70 13.43 -35.76
N GLU A 748 -5.22 12.62 -36.68
CA GLU A 748 -3.81 12.57 -37.06
C GLU A 748 -3.55 13.50 -38.25
N LEU A 749 -2.45 14.24 -38.19
CA LEU A 749 -2.02 15.21 -39.20
C LEU A 749 -0.59 14.94 -39.70
N THR A 750 0.03 13.83 -39.28
CA THR A 750 1.35 13.41 -39.73
C THR A 750 1.30 12.98 -41.19
N ALA A 751 1.89 13.78 -42.07
CA ALA A 751 2.01 13.44 -43.49
C ALA A 751 3.00 12.29 -43.70
N GLY A 752 2.66 11.36 -44.59
CA GLY A 752 3.57 10.28 -45.00
C GLY A 752 3.70 9.13 -44.00
N ALA A 753 2.70 8.91 -43.12
CA ALA A 753 2.67 7.72 -42.27
C ALA A 753 2.66 6.44 -43.13
N GLU A 754 3.60 5.51 -42.88
CA GLU A 754 3.71 4.26 -43.64
C GLU A 754 2.55 3.29 -43.36
N ALA A 755 2.00 3.32 -42.15
CA ALA A 755 0.88 2.49 -41.75
C ALA A 755 0.16 3.03 -40.51
N VAL A 756 -1.10 2.65 -40.35
CA VAL A 756 -1.88 2.83 -39.12
C VAL A 756 -2.37 1.47 -38.64
N PHE A 757 -2.23 1.20 -37.34
CA PHE A 757 -2.76 0.00 -36.70
C PHE A 757 -3.84 0.36 -35.68
N ILE A 758 -4.86 -0.48 -35.58
CA ILE A 758 -5.84 -0.48 -34.50
C ILE A 758 -5.86 -1.86 -33.88
N ALA A 759 -5.80 -1.93 -32.56
CA ALA A 759 -5.83 -3.16 -31.78
C ALA A 759 -6.57 -2.95 -30.46
N ASP A 760 -7.00 -4.05 -29.84
CA ASP A 760 -7.56 -4.05 -28.48
C ASP A 760 -6.42 -4.26 -27.49
N SER A 761 -6.28 -3.34 -26.53
CA SER A 761 -5.28 -3.43 -25.47
C SER A 761 -5.82 -4.15 -24.24
N TRP A 762 -4.96 -4.90 -23.55
CA TRP A 762 -5.31 -5.55 -22.29
C TRP A 762 -4.98 -4.65 -21.09
N ALA A 763 -5.98 -4.45 -20.22
CA ALA A 763 -5.83 -3.80 -18.92
C ALA A 763 -6.40 -4.71 -17.82
N SER A 764 -5.70 -4.80 -16.70
CA SER A 764 -6.21 -5.40 -15.47
C SER A 764 -7.27 -4.50 -14.84
N CYS A 765 -8.44 -5.06 -14.51
CA CYS A 765 -9.53 -4.36 -13.85
C CYS A 765 -10.06 -5.21 -12.69
N ASP A 766 -10.18 -4.64 -11.50
CA ASP A 766 -10.71 -5.33 -10.30
C ASP A 766 -12.25 -5.33 -10.24
N ILE A 767 -12.92 -5.07 -11.36
CA ILE A 767 -14.38 -5.01 -11.47
C ILE A 767 -14.83 -5.93 -12.61
N ILE A 768 -15.78 -6.82 -12.30
CA ILE A 768 -16.49 -7.60 -13.31
C ILE A 768 -17.70 -6.82 -13.80
N SER A 769 -17.84 -6.66 -15.11
CA SER A 769 -19.03 -6.03 -15.70
C SER A 769 -20.27 -6.90 -15.45
N PRO A 770 -21.50 -6.35 -15.50
CA PRO A 770 -22.72 -7.14 -15.39
C PRO A 770 -22.81 -8.27 -16.41
N ALA A 771 -22.34 -8.05 -17.64
CA ALA A 771 -22.28 -9.09 -18.67
C ALA A 771 -21.29 -10.22 -18.31
N LEU A 772 -20.12 -9.89 -17.75
CA LEU A 772 -19.18 -10.90 -17.23
C LEU A 772 -19.76 -11.62 -16.00
N PHE A 773 -20.47 -10.89 -15.14
CA PHE A 773 -21.18 -11.47 -14.02
C PHE A 773 -22.23 -12.48 -14.48
N GLU A 774 -23.14 -12.10 -15.40
CA GLU A 774 -24.16 -12.98 -15.95
C GLU A 774 -23.57 -14.21 -16.66
N ARG A 775 -22.50 -14.01 -17.42
CA ARG A 775 -21.86 -15.09 -18.21
C ARG A 775 -21.04 -16.05 -17.36
N PHE A 776 -20.36 -15.57 -16.33
CA PHE A 776 -19.36 -16.36 -15.60
C PHE A 776 -19.63 -16.48 -14.10
N ALA A 777 -20.06 -15.42 -13.42
CA ALA A 777 -20.24 -15.42 -11.98
C ALA A 777 -21.61 -16.00 -11.56
N LEU A 778 -22.69 -15.58 -12.22
CA LEU A 778 -24.06 -15.97 -11.88
C LEU A 778 -24.32 -17.48 -12.02
N PRO A 779 -23.90 -18.18 -13.11
CA PRO A 779 -24.11 -19.62 -13.22
C PRO A 779 -23.37 -20.39 -12.12
N TYR A 780 -22.20 -19.88 -11.72
CA TYR A 780 -21.39 -20.45 -10.66
C TYR A 780 -21.99 -20.18 -9.26
N GLN A 781 -22.49 -18.97 -9.01
CA GLN A 781 -23.23 -18.67 -7.78
C GLN A 781 -24.48 -19.55 -7.66
N ARG A 782 -25.22 -19.73 -8.75
CA ARG A 782 -26.40 -20.61 -8.80
C ARG A 782 -26.06 -22.03 -8.41
N SER A 783 -25.04 -22.63 -9.01
CA SER A 783 -24.65 -24.01 -8.69
C SER A 783 -24.19 -24.16 -7.23
N MET A 784 -23.53 -23.16 -6.66
CA MET A 784 -23.16 -23.16 -5.24
C MET A 784 -24.38 -23.08 -4.31
N VAL A 785 -25.33 -22.19 -4.60
CA VAL A 785 -26.53 -22.01 -3.76
C VAL A 785 -27.38 -23.28 -3.82
N GLU A 786 -27.57 -23.85 -5.02
CA GLU A 786 -28.31 -25.10 -5.21
C GLU A 786 -27.65 -26.26 -4.46
N ALA A 787 -26.32 -26.44 -4.61
CA ALA A 787 -25.60 -27.49 -3.88
C ALA A 787 -25.68 -27.32 -2.35
N ALA A 788 -25.62 -26.10 -1.84
CA ALA A 788 -25.77 -25.84 -0.41
C ALA A 788 -27.19 -26.16 0.10
N ARG A 789 -28.23 -25.88 -0.70
CA ARG A 789 -29.61 -26.26 -0.38
C ARG A 789 -29.83 -27.75 -0.41
N ASP A 790 -29.27 -28.44 -1.40
CA ASP A 790 -29.35 -29.90 -1.50
C ASP A 790 -28.68 -30.58 -0.30
N ALA A 791 -27.67 -29.93 0.29
CA ALA A 791 -27.04 -30.32 1.55
C ALA A 791 -27.82 -29.89 2.81
N GLY A 792 -29.02 -29.32 2.68
CA GLY A 792 -29.86 -28.87 3.79
C GLY A 792 -29.39 -27.61 4.51
N LEU A 793 -28.47 -26.84 3.91
CA LEU A 793 -27.92 -25.61 4.50
C LEU A 793 -28.76 -24.39 4.14
N ARG A 794 -28.83 -23.43 5.06
CA ARG A 794 -29.31 -22.07 4.77
C ARG A 794 -28.19 -21.24 4.14
N VAL A 795 -28.52 -20.46 3.12
CA VAL A 795 -27.58 -19.70 2.32
C VAL A 795 -27.83 -18.21 2.45
N VAL A 796 -26.85 -17.48 2.98
CA VAL A 796 -26.80 -16.02 2.95
C VAL A 796 -25.84 -15.60 1.84
N LEU A 797 -26.35 -14.92 0.81
CA LEU A 797 -25.52 -14.39 -0.26
C LEU A 797 -24.99 -13.02 0.13
N TRP A 798 -23.67 -12.89 0.27
CA TRP A 798 -23.00 -11.65 0.60
C TRP A 798 -22.24 -11.09 -0.61
N ASN A 799 -22.61 -9.90 -1.09
CA ASN A 799 -21.98 -9.26 -2.25
C ASN A 799 -21.23 -7.95 -1.88
N PRO A 800 -19.90 -7.88 -2.10
CA PRO A 800 -19.07 -6.70 -1.80
C PRO A 800 -18.93 -5.70 -2.98
N GLY A 801 -19.63 -5.89 -4.10
CA GLY A 801 -19.58 -5.04 -5.30
C GLY A 801 -20.78 -4.09 -5.46
N ASP A 802 -20.85 -3.37 -6.59
CA ASP A 802 -22.08 -2.64 -6.97
C ASP A 802 -23.17 -3.64 -7.37
N ILE A 803 -24.11 -3.87 -6.46
CA ILE A 803 -25.19 -4.85 -6.65
C ILE A 803 -26.30 -4.33 -7.58
N ARG A 804 -26.44 -3.01 -7.79
CA ARG A 804 -27.55 -2.41 -8.55
C ARG A 804 -27.79 -3.06 -9.92
N PRO A 805 -26.77 -3.31 -10.77
CA PRO A 805 -26.98 -3.93 -12.08
C PRO A 805 -27.29 -5.44 -12.01
N VAL A 806 -26.97 -6.12 -10.91
CA VAL A 806 -27.07 -7.59 -10.80
C VAL A 806 -28.10 -8.04 -9.76
N LEU A 807 -28.75 -7.10 -9.09
CA LEU A 807 -29.66 -7.34 -7.97
C LEU A 807 -30.78 -8.33 -8.29
N ARG A 808 -31.37 -8.22 -9.49
CA ARG A 808 -32.42 -9.15 -9.96
C ARG A 808 -31.88 -10.55 -10.25
N HIS A 809 -30.67 -10.63 -10.78
CA HIS A 809 -30.01 -11.90 -11.03
C HIS A 809 -29.72 -12.63 -9.72
N GLU A 810 -29.25 -11.89 -8.71
CA GLU A 810 -28.97 -12.43 -7.38
C GLU A 810 -30.25 -12.79 -6.61
N ALA A 811 -31.32 -12.00 -6.74
CA ALA A 811 -32.62 -12.31 -6.12
C ALA A 811 -33.31 -13.55 -6.71
N ALA A 812 -32.96 -13.90 -7.95
CA ALA A 812 -33.38 -15.12 -8.63
C ALA A 812 -32.57 -16.37 -8.21
N LEU A 813 -31.57 -16.21 -7.34
CA LEU A 813 -30.90 -17.32 -6.69
C LEU A 813 -31.74 -17.80 -5.49
N PRO A 814 -31.80 -19.11 -5.21
CA PRO A 814 -32.64 -19.65 -4.14
C PRO A 814 -32.03 -19.43 -2.73
N VAL A 815 -31.62 -18.21 -2.41
CA VAL A 815 -30.96 -17.83 -1.14
C VAL A 815 -31.97 -17.51 -0.03
N ASP A 816 -31.60 -17.75 1.23
CA ASP A 816 -32.42 -17.47 2.41
C ASP A 816 -32.33 -15.99 2.84
N ALA A 817 -31.16 -15.38 2.67
CA ALA A 817 -30.99 -13.95 2.90
C ALA A 817 -29.90 -13.37 1.99
N PHE A 818 -29.94 -12.06 1.83
CA PHE A 818 -29.01 -11.30 1.02
C PHE A 818 -28.40 -10.17 1.85
N ALA A 819 -27.08 -10.08 1.82
CA ALA A 819 -26.31 -9.05 2.50
C ALA A 819 -25.40 -8.34 1.50
N TRP A 820 -25.16 -7.05 1.68
CA TRP A 820 -24.25 -6.27 0.83
C TRP A 820 -23.41 -5.30 1.66
N GLU A 821 -22.23 -4.93 1.14
CA GLU A 821 -21.32 -4.00 1.82
C GLU A 821 -21.66 -2.55 1.48
N GLN A 822 -22.04 -1.75 2.48
CA GLN A 822 -22.02 -0.28 2.43
C GLN A 822 -20.88 0.25 3.32
N PRO A 823 -20.22 1.39 3.02
CA PRO A 823 -19.61 1.84 1.78
C PRO A 823 -18.07 1.67 1.87
N ARG A 824 -17.47 0.78 1.05
CA ARG A 824 -16.00 0.76 0.83
C ARG A 824 -15.56 1.30 -0.53
N LYS A 825 -16.49 1.60 -1.44
CA LYS A 825 -16.20 2.00 -2.83
C LYS A 825 -17.08 3.15 -3.36
N GLY A 826 -17.60 4.01 -2.49
CA GLY A 826 -18.42 5.17 -2.90
C GLY A 826 -19.79 4.86 -3.50
N ILE A 827 -20.27 3.62 -3.37
CA ILE A 827 -21.56 3.18 -3.90
C ILE A 827 -22.61 3.21 -2.78
N ASP A 828 -23.58 4.11 -2.89
CA ASP A 828 -24.77 4.14 -2.03
C ASP A 828 -25.90 3.33 -2.67
N VAL A 829 -26.22 2.17 -2.09
CA VAL A 829 -27.35 1.34 -2.51
C VAL A 829 -28.45 1.43 -1.46
N PRO A 830 -29.58 2.09 -1.76
CA PRO A 830 -30.66 2.25 -0.79
C PRO A 830 -31.20 0.89 -0.33
N VAL A 831 -31.31 0.68 0.98
CA VAL A 831 -31.91 -0.55 1.58
C VAL A 831 -33.27 -0.87 0.95
N ARG A 832 -34.08 0.17 0.70
CA ARG A 832 -35.39 0.02 0.04
C ARG A 832 -35.28 -0.68 -1.33
N MET A 833 -34.30 -0.31 -2.15
CA MET A 833 -34.10 -0.91 -3.47
C MET A 833 -33.83 -2.42 -3.37
N VAL A 834 -33.05 -2.83 -2.38
CA VAL A 834 -32.75 -4.25 -2.14
C VAL A 834 -33.99 -4.97 -1.63
N ARG A 835 -34.70 -4.39 -0.65
CA ARG A 835 -35.95 -4.95 -0.12
C ARG A 835 -37.05 -5.10 -1.17
N ASP A 836 -37.15 -4.17 -2.11
CA ASP A 836 -38.14 -4.24 -3.20
C ASP A 836 -37.89 -5.43 -4.15
N VAL A 837 -36.66 -5.90 -4.26
CA VAL A 837 -36.28 -7.01 -5.17
C VAL A 837 -36.18 -8.34 -4.43
N PHE A 838 -35.61 -8.38 -3.23
CA PHE A 838 -35.46 -9.61 -2.44
C PHE A 838 -36.70 -9.93 -1.61
N GLY A 839 -37.53 -8.95 -1.31
CA GLY A 839 -38.63 -9.05 -0.35
C GLY A 839 -38.16 -8.75 1.09
N PRO A 840 -39.10 -8.43 1.99
CA PRO A 840 -38.80 -8.03 3.36
C PRO A 840 -38.19 -9.16 4.22
N ASP A 841 -38.37 -10.42 3.82
CA ASP A 841 -37.97 -11.60 4.60
C ASP A 841 -36.60 -12.15 4.21
N ARG A 842 -35.98 -11.61 3.14
CA ARG A 842 -34.69 -12.07 2.60
C ARG A 842 -33.62 -10.99 2.54
N CYS A 843 -33.84 -9.83 3.16
CA CYS A 843 -32.99 -8.65 3.03
C CYS A 843 -32.62 -8.06 4.39
#